data_AF-A0A6I9L8S1-F1
#
_entry.id   AF-A0A6I9L8S1-F1
#
_cell.length_a   1.000
_cell.length_b   1.000
_cell.length_c   1.000
_cell.angle_alpha   90.00
_cell.angle_beta   90.00
_cell.angle_gamma   90.00
#
_symmetry.space_group_name_H-M   'P 1'
#
loop_
_entity.id
_entity.type
_entity.pdbx_description
1 polymer ?
#
loop_
_entity_poly.entity_id
_entity_poly.type
_entity_poly.pdbx_seq_one_letter_code
_entity_poly.pdbx_strand_id
1 'polypeptide(L)'
;MRSGVGRLSQWQGAQGAGRTPAPRPPGLVSAECLQPSPARPSQCGARGGRSSSSSGGGSSSDYSDSGSGGGDSGATPRRGPFLFSSALPPSPSPSEILQELGKGGAPSPQQQQQQQQQQPGASPPPASPAPGPKDSPGETDAFGNSEGKEMVAAGDNKIKQGLLPSLEDLLFYTIAEGQEKIPVHKFITALKSTGLRTSDPRLKECMDMLRLTLQTTSDGVMLDKDLFKKCVQSNIVLLTQAFRRKFVIPDFMSFTSHIDELYESAKKQSGGKVADYIPQLAKFSPDLWGVSVCTVDGQRHSIGDTKVPFCLQSCVKPLKYAIAVNDLGTEYVHRYVGKEPSGLRFNKLFLNEDDKPHNPMVNAGAIVVTSLIKQGVNNAEKFDYVMQFLNKMAGNEYVGFSNATFQSERESGDRNFAIGYYLKEKKCFPEGTDMVGILDFYFQLCSIEVTCESASVMAATLANGGFCPITGERVLSPEAVRNTLSLMHSCGMYDFSGQFAFHVGLPAKSGVAGGILLVVPNVMGMMCWSPPLDKMGNSVKGIHFCHDLVSLCNFHNYDNLRHFAKKLDPRREGGDQRVKSVINLLFAAYTGDVSALRRFALSAMDMEQRDYDSRTALHVAAAEGHVEVVKFLLEACKVNPFPKDRWNNTPMDEALHFGHHDVFKILQEYQVQYTPQGDSDDGKENQTVHKNLDGLL
;
A
#
# COMPACT_ATOMS: atom_id res chain seq x y z
N MET A 1 2.43 1.33 69.28
CA MET A 1 1.37 1.11 70.28
C MET A 1 0.52 -0.07 69.84
N ARG A 2 0.11 -0.91 70.81
CA ARG A 2 -1.17 -1.68 70.96
C ARG A 2 -2.15 -1.71 69.76
N SER A 3 -2.83 -2.82 69.41
CA SER A 3 -2.96 -4.20 69.98
C SER A 3 -3.79 -5.08 69.01
N GLY A 4 -3.81 -6.42 69.04
CA GLY A 4 -3.02 -7.39 69.82
C GLY A 4 -3.78 -8.66 70.26
N VAL A 5 -3.87 -9.71 69.42
CA VAL A 5 -4.32 -11.10 69.74
C VAL A 5 -3.63 -12.07 68.74
N GLY A 6 -3.13 -13.27 69.06
CA GLY A 6 -2.81 -13.87 70.38
C GLY A 6 -2.48 -15.39 70.31
N ARG A 7 -1.41 -15.83 71.03
CA ARG A 7 -1.04 -17.23 71.39
C ARG A 7 -0.54 -18.16 70.24
N LEU A 8 0.73 -18.61 70.26
CA LEU A 8 1.31 -19.80 70.96
C LEU A 8 0.83 -21.15 70.37
N SER A 9 1.71 -21.97 69.81
CA SER A 9 2.62 -22.86 70.58
C SER A 9 4.07 -22.97 70.04
N GLN A 10 4.93 -23.70 70.76
CA GLN A 10 6.34 -24.01 70.44
C GLN A 10 6.54 -25.51 70.12
N TRP A 11 7.68 -25.87 69.53
CA TRP A 11 8.63 -26.98 69.80
C TRP A 11 9.64 -26.99 68.62
N GLN A 12 10.97 -26.86 68.80
CA GLN A 12 11.99 -27.87 69.18
C GLN A 12 11.98 -29.14 68.29
N GLY A 13 13.09 -29.60 67.68
CA GLY A 13 14.47 -29.08 67.56
C GLY A 13 15.46 -30.13 66.96
N ALA A 14 16.73 -29.74 66.69
CA ALA A 14 17.86 -30.58 66.16
C ALA A 14 17.68 -31.16 64.72
N GLN A 15 18.67 -31.27 63.79
CA GLN A 15 20.14 -31.49 63.73
C GLN A 15 20.62 -32.96 63.59
N GLY A 16 21.55 -33.20 62.64
CA GLY A 16 22.21 -34.49 62.32
C GLY A 16 21.59 -35.19 61.09
N ALA A 17 22.21 -35.49 59.93
CA ALA A 17 23.60 -35.75 59.46
C ALA A 17 24.06 -37.24 59.55
N GLY A 18 24.14 -37.95 58.41
CA GLY A 18 24.73 -39.32 58.36
C GLY A 18 24.55 -40.19 57.10
N ARG A 19 25.51 -40.11 56.17
CA ARG A 19 26.10 -41.18 55.28
C ARG A 19 25.26 -42.33 54.65
N THR A 20 25.36 -42.42 53.31
CA THR A 20 25.60 -43.59 52.40
C THR A 20 25.91 -44.98 53.01
N PRO A 21 25.59 -46.14 52.36
CA PRO A 21 25.88 -46.41 50.93
C PRO A 21 24.84 -47.28 50.13
N ALA A 22 25.22 -47.69 48.90
CA ALA A 22 24.42 -48.46 47.94
C ALA A 22 24.85 -49.94 47.82
N PRO A 23 24.09 -50.76 47.06
CA PRO A 23 24.71 -51.81 46.23
C PRO A 23 24.19 -51.93 44.77
N ARG A 24 24.95 -52.66 43.95
CA ARG A 24 24.68 -53.22 42.60
C ARG A 24 25.35 -54.63 42.55
N PRO A 25 25.34 -55.39 41.44
CA PRO A 25 24.24 -55.90 40.60
C PRO A 25 24.25 -57.46 40.58
N PRO A 26 23.48 -58.13 39.69
CA PRO A 26 24.07 -58.75 38.47
C PRO A 26 23.13 -58.69 37.24
N GLY A 27 23.44 -59.14 36.01
CA GLY A 27 24.72 -59.57 35.41
C GLY A 27 24.57 -60.32 34.05
N LEU A 28 25.25 -59.81 33.00
CA LEU A 28 25.81 -60.46 31.76
C LEU A 28 25.04 -61.44 30.83
N VAL A 29 25.56 -61.50 29.58
CA VAL A 29 25.27 -62.35 28.38
C VAL A 29 24.37 -61.65 27.32
N SER A 30 24.75 -61.32 26.07
CA SER A 30 25.84 -61.63 25.08
C SER A 30 25.44 -62.59 23.93
N ALA A 31 26.03 -62.38 22.73
CA ALA A 31 25.81 -63.05 21.42
C ALA A 31 24.60 -62.54 20.56
N GLU A 32 24.59 -62.57 19.21
CA GLU A 32 25.66 -62.33 18.20
C GLU A 32 25.04 -62.02 16.80
N CYS A 33 25.85 -61.92 15.73
CA CYS A 33 25.41 -61.54 14.38
C CYS A 33 24.63 -62.62 13.60
N LEU A 34 23.78 -62.21 12.63
CA LEU A 34 23.88 -62.59 11.19
C LEU A 34 22.77 -61.99 10.28
N GLN A 35 23.14 -61.73 9.03
CA GLN A 35 22.30 -61.59 7.81
C GLN A 35 22.75 -62.71 6.82
N PRO A 36 22.20 -62.94 5.59
CA PRO A 36 21.25 -62.13 4.79
C PRO A 36 20.14 -62.88 3.98
N SER A 37 19.16 -62.13 3.42
CA SER A 37 18.58 -62.28 2.05
C SER A 37 17.88 -63.59 1.59
N PRO A 38 17.25 -63.66 0.37
CA PRO A 38 16.44 -62.67 -0.37
C PRO A 38 15.12 -63.28 -0.99
N ALA A 39 14.55 -62.60 -2.01
CA ALA A 39 13.51 -63.05 -2.97
C ALA A 39 12.05 -63.12 -2.47
N ARG A 40 11.00 -63.07 -3.30
CA ARG A 40 10.59 -62.29 -4.52
C ARG A 40 9.10 -62.71 -4.80
N PRO A 41 8.33 -62.04 -5.67
CA PRO A 41 6.86 -61.99 -5.52
C PRO A 41 6.06 -63.00 -6.36
N SER A 42 4.78 -63.18 -5.98
CA SER A 42 3.72 -63.81 -6.78
C SER A 42 2.74 -62.76 -7.34
N GLN A 43 2.15 -63.07 -8.50
CA GLN A 43 1.13 -62.26 -9.17
C GLN A 43 -0.28 -62.67 -8.72
N CYS A 44 -1.25 -61.74 -8.72
CA CYS A 44 -2.67 -62.07 -8.70
C CYS A 44 -3.31 -61.76 -10.06
N GLY A 45 -3.90 -62.79 -10.69
CA GLY A 45 -4.66 -62.67 -11.94
C GLY A 45 -6.14 -62.31 -11.73
N ALA A 46 -6.81 -61.90 -12.81
CA ALA A 46 -8.17 -61.37 -12.76
C ALA A 46 -9.29 -62.43 -12.98
N ARG A 47 -10.46 -62.20 -12.36
CA ARG A 47 -11.83 -62.64 -12.71
C ARG A 47 -12.81 -61.99 -11.70
N GLY A 48 -14.06 -61.62 -12.01
CA GLY A 48 -14.73 -61.54 -13.32
C GLY A 48 -16.26 -61.69 -13.21
N GLY A 49 -17.03 -60.67 -13.64
CA GLY A 49 -18.51 -60.63 -13.68
C GLY A 49 -19.02 -59.18 -13.57
N ARG A 50 -19.67 -58.57 -14.55
CA ARG A 50 -21.03 -58.79 -15.13
C ARG A 50 -22.16 -58.21 -14.23
N SER A 51 -23.15 -57.46 -14.74
CA SER A 51 -23.53 -57.15 -16.14
C SER A 51 -24.40 -55.89 -16.30
N SER A 52 -24.60 -55.47 -17.58
CA SER A 52 -25.75 -54.68 -18.14
C SER A 52 -25.90 -53.19 -17.72
N SER A 53 -26.35 -52.27 -18.59
CA SER A 53 -26.78 -52.37 -20.01
C SER A 53 -26.68 -51.03 -20.77
N SER A 54 -26.77 -51.08 -22.11
CA SER A 54 -27.28 -50.03 -23.04
C SER A 54 -26.55 -48.67 -23.16
N SER A 55 -26.43 -48.03 -24.33
CA SER A 55 -26.62 -48.46 -25.74
C SER A 55 -26.23 -47.37 -26.75
N GLY A 56 -25.42 -47.70 -27.78
CA GLY A 56 -25.18 -46.86 -28.98
C GLY A 56 -24.29 -45.61 -28.76
N GLY A 57 -23.63 -45.06 -29.78
CA GLY A 57 -23.41 -45.52 -31.15
C GLY A 57 -22.68 -44.43 -31.97
N GLY A 58 -21.65 -44.78 -32.76
CA GLY A 58 -20.85 -43.78 -33.48
C GLY A 58 -19.60 -44.32 -34.19
N SER A 59 -19.79 -44.96 -35.35
CA SER A 59 -18.75 -45.31 -36.34
C SER A 59 -18.25 -44.04 -37.07
N SER A 60 -16.95 -43.77 -37.14
CA SER A 60 -16.05 -44.06 -38.28
C SER A 60 -16.63 -43.65 -39.65
N SER A 61 -16.10 -42.58 -40.27
CA SER A 61 -15.07 -42.61 -41.35
C SER A 61 -15.75 -42.38 -42.73
N ASP A 62 -15.12 -41.99 -43.86
CA ASP A 62 -13.76 -42.08 -44.40
C ASP A 62 -13.47 -40.94 -45.43
N TYR A 63 -12.18 -40.72 -45.80
CA TYR A 63 -11.57 -40.30 -47.11
C TYR A 63 -12.26 -39.23 -48.02
N SER A 64 -11.59 -38.41 -48.84
CA SER A 64 -10.18 -38.08 -49.21
C SER A 64 -10.21 -36.81 -50.14
N ASP A 65 -9.23 -36.31 -50.92
CA ASP A 65 -7.88 -36.73 -51.34
C ASP A 65 -7.04 -35.50 -51.83
N SER A 66 -5.77 -35.72 -52.22
CA SER A 66 -4.85 -34.89 -53.03
C SER A 66 -4.19 -33.66 -52.35
N GLY A 67 -2.90 -33.36 -52.63
CA GLY A 67 -1.89 -34.14 -53.34
C GLY A 67 -0.54 -33.43 -53.60
N SER A 68 0.49 -34.22 -53.96
CA SER A 68 1.76 -33.85 -54.65
C SER A 68 2.90 -33.12 -53.90
N GLY A 69 4.14 -33.62 -54.00
CA GLY A 69 5.29 -32.71 -54.23
C GLY A 69 6.74 -32.93 -53.71
N GLY A 70 7.27 -34.14 -53.48
CA GLY A 70 8.74 -34.38 -53.32
C GLY A 70 9.43 -33.85 -52.02
N GLY A 71 10.71 -34.15 -51.75
CA GLY A 71 11.64 -35.05 -52.45
C GLY A 71 13.06 -35.19 -51.83
N ASP A 72 13.29 -36.31 -51.12
CA ASP A 72 14.54 -37.09 -50.96
C ASP A 72 15.83 -36.53 -50.25
N SER A 73 16.59 -37.46 -49.66
CA SER A 73 17.97 -37.40 -49.13
C SER A 73 18.27 -36.53 -47.88
N GLY A 74 19.26 -36.85 -47.04
CA GLY A 74 20.04 -38.10 -46.96
C GLY A 74 21.30 -38.04 -46.07
N ALA A 75 21.51 -39.09 -45.25
CA ALA A 75 22.75 -39.51 -44.58
C ALA A 75 23.39 -38.65 -43.45
N THR A 76 23.88 -39.35 -42.43
CA THR A 76 24.98 -38.92 -41.52
C THR A 76 26.24 -39.72 -41.87
N PRO A 77 27.44 -39.35 -41.36
CA PRO A 77 28.18 -40.34 -40.57
C PRO A 77 29.02 -39.76 -39.41
N ARG A 78 29.61 -40.67 -38.61
CA ARG A 78 30.47 -40.39 -37.44
C ARG A 78 31.96 -40.40 -37.82
N ARG A 79 32.80 -39.63 -37.08
CA ARG A 79 34.04 -40.07 -36.37
C ARG A 79 34.81 -38.88 -35.76
N GLY A 80 35.50 -39.11 -34.64
CA GLY A 80 36.64 -38.30 -34.17
C GLY A 80 37.91 -39.18 -34.20
N PRO A 81 38.94 -38.96 -33.35
CA PRO A 81 39.18 -37.86 -32.39
C PRO A 81 40.57 -37.18 -32.59
N PHE A 82 40.86 -36.08 -31.89
CA PHE A 82 42.24 -35.67 -31.58
C PHE A 82 42.33 -34.86 -30.27
N LEU A 83 43.51 -34.89 -29.64
CA LEU A 83 43.85 -34.24 -28.37
C LEU A 83 44.77 -33.04 -28.61
N PHE A 84 44.67 -31.98 -27.79
CA PHE A 84 45.86 -31.42 -27.11
C PHE A 84 45.46 -30.61 -25.87
N SER A 85 46.42 -30.39 -24.97
CA SER A 85 46.24 -29.81 -23.63
C SER A 85 46.59 -28.31 -23.57
N SER A 86 45.78 -27.54 -22.85
CA SER A 86 46.28 -26.51 -21.94
C SER A 86 45.24 -26.24 -20.84
N ALA A 87 45.68 -26.03 -19.61
CA ALA A 87 44.80 -25.76 -18.47
C ALA A 87 44.67 -24.27 -18.20
N LEU A 88 43.48 -23.81 -17.82
CA LEU A 88 43.23 -22.49 -17.24
C LEU A 88 42.93 -22.64 -15.73
N PRO A 89 43.38 -21.71 -14.89
CA PRO A 89 43.34 -21.86 -13.43
C PRO A 89 41.94 -21.62 -12.84
N PRO A 90 41.61 -22.25 -11.69
CA PRO A 90 40.41 -21.92 -10.92
C PRO A 90 40.54 -20.55 -10.24
N SER A 91 39.41 -19.86 -10.04
CA SER A 91 39.32 -18.60 -9.30
C SER A 91 39.56 -18.78 -7.80
N PRO A 92 40.27 -17.85 -7.11
CA PRO A 92 40.54 -17.95 -5.67
C PRO A 92 39.28 -17.73 -4.81
N SER A 93 39.38 -18.13 -3.54
CA SER A 93 38.28 -18.06 -2.56
C SER A 93 38.30 -16.74 -1.75
N PRO A 94 37.22 -16.38 -1.01
CA PRO A 94 37.07 -15.05 -0.39
C PRO A 94 38.03 -14.68 0.76
N SER A 95 39.08 -15.47 1.01
CA SER A 95 39.97 -15.31 2.18
C SER A 95 41.23 -14.50 1.91
N GLU A 96 41.61 -14.25 0.64
CA GLU A 96 42.89 -13.62 0.28
C GLU A 96 42.77 -12.13 -0.11
N ILE A 97 41.55 -11.58 -0.16
CA ILE A 97 41.27 -10.19 -0.59
C ILE A 97 41.52 -9.16 0.55
N LEU A 98 41.84 -9.62 1.77
CA LEU A 98 41.94 -8.79 2.98
C LEU A 98 43.36 -8.35 3.41
N GLN A 99 44.35 -8.36 2.50
CA GLN A 99 45.73 -7.94 2.82
C GLN A 99 46.38 -6.87 1.92
N GLU A 100 45.72 -6.41 0.84
CA GLU A 100 46.28 -5.43 -0.12
C GLU A 100 45.56 -4.07 -0.15
N LEU A 101 44.95 -3.64 0.97
CA LEU A 101 44.39 -2.28 1.15
C LEU A 101 45.03 -1.53 2.35
N GLY A 102 46.31 -1.80 2.60
CA GLY A 102 47.06 -1.31 3.77
C GLY A 102 47.93 -0.06 3.57
N LYS A 103 47.76 0.72 2.48
CA LYS A 103 48.60 1.90 2.19
C LYS A 103 47.80 3.11 1.67
N GLY A 104 47.33 3.94 2.59
CA GLY A 104 46.72 5.23 2.32
C GLY A 104 46.50 6.00 3.63
N GLY A 105 47.34 7.00 3.91
CA GLY A 105 47.36 7.67 5.21
C GLY A 105 46.21 8.65 5.41
N ALA A 106 45.39 8.46 6.44
CA ALA A 106 44.46 9.45 6.96
C ALA A 106 45.07 10.15 8.19
N PRO A 107 44.95 11.49 8.34
CA PRO A 107 45.48 12.22 9.50
C PRO A 107 44.67 11.94 10.78
N SER A 108 45.34 12.03 11.93
CA SER A 108 44.76 11.71 13.24
C SER A 108 43.85 12.81 13.79
N PRO A 109 42.71 12.47 14.45
CA PRO A 109 41.72 13.44 14.92
C PRO A 109 42.12 14.05 16.27
N GLN A 110 43.18 14.87 16.31
CA GLN A 110 43.62 15.51 17.56
C GLN A 110 44.18 16.94 17.41
N GLN A 111 43.69 17.71 16.43
CA GLN A 111 44.04 19.14 16.33
C GLN A 111 42.94 20.03 15.68
N GLN A 112 41.70 19.94 16.19
CA GLN A 112 40.64 20.89 15.80
C GLN A 112 39.66 21.20 16.95
N GLN A 113 40.19 21.52 18.14
CA GLN A 113 39.41 21.89 19.33
C GLN A 113 39.55 23.37 19.69
N GLN A 114 39.44 24.27 18.70
CA GLN A 114 39.45 25.72 18.97
C GLN A 114 38.76 26.58 17.88
N GLN A 115 37.50 26.27 17.56
CA GLN A 115 36.50 27.25 17.09
C GLN A 115 35.08 26.64 17.13
N GLN A 116 34.06 27.49 17.11
CA GLN A 116 32.63 27.13 17.12
C GLN A 116 32.12 26.34 18.35
N GLN A 117 32.18 26.97 19.53
CA GLN A 117 31.08 26.84 20.50
C GLN A 117 30.13 28.03 20.34
N GLN A 118 28.95 27.81 19.78
CA GLN A 118 27.77 28.66 19.98
C GLN A 118 26.54 27.76 20.16
N GLN A 119 25.72 28.07 21.16
CA GLN A 119 24.53 27.32 21.52
C GLN A 119 23.30 27.90 20.80
N PRO A 120 22.33 27.09 20.34
CA PRO A 120 21.00 27.58 20.02
C PRO A 120 20.26 27.93 21.32
N GLY A 121 20.24 29.22 21.67
CA GLY A 121 19.50 29.75 22.83
C GLY A 121 17.98 29.71 22.63
N ALA A 122 17.24 29.72 23.74
CA ALA A 122 15.78 29.65 23.73
C ALA A 122 15.11 30.95 23.23
N SER A 123 13.96 30.80 22.56
CA SER A 123 13.17 31.91 22.03
C SER A 123 12.53 32.78 23.13
N PRO A 124 12.63 34.12 23.08
CA PRO A 124 11.89 35.02 23.96
C PRO A 124 10.40 35.16 23.52
N PRO A 125 9.49 35.56 24.43
CA PRO A 125 8.08 35.79 24.10
C PRO A 125 7.86 37.12 23.34
N PRO A 126 6.74 37.27 22.61
CA PRO A 126 6.40 38.49 21.89
C PRO A 126 6.06 39.65 22.85
N ALA A 127 6.45 40.87 22.47
CA ALA A 127 6.24 42.08 23.27
C ALA A 127 4.83 42.69 23.08
N SER A 128 4.31 43.28 24.17
CA SER A 128 3.02 44.00 24.18
C SER A 128 3.11 45.38 23.51
N PRO A 129 2.05 45.88 22.86
CA PRO A 129 2.01 47.25 22.33
C PRO A 129 1.87 48.29 23.46
N ALA A 130 2.61 49.39 23.35
CA ALA A 130 2.52 50.56 24.22
C ALA A 130 1.40 51.52 23.76
N PRO A 131 0.82 52.37 24.64
CA PRO A 131 -0.39 53.13 24.34
C PRO A 131 -0.13 54.41 23.52
N GLY A 132 -1.16 54.85 22.79
CA GLY A 132 -1.17 56.14 22.09
C GLY A 132 -1.42 57.35 23.01
N PRO A 133 -1.07 58.57 22.55
CA PRO A 133 -1.23 59.82 23.31
C PRO A 133 -2.69 60.32 23.34
N LYS A 134 -2.97 61.28 24.23
CA LYS A 134 -4.28 61.93 24.41
C LYS A 134 -4.27 63.41 24.04
N ASP A 135 -5.36 63.84 23.39
CA ASP A 135 -6.10 65.10 23.57
C ASP A 135 -5.35 66.46 23.65
N SER A 136 -5.41 67.21 22.53
CA SER A 136 -6.02 68.57 22.42
C SER A 136 -5.40 69.78 23.19
N PRO A 137 -5.82 71.05 22.96
CA PRO A 137 -6.82 71.60 22.00
C PRO A 137 -6.31 72.81 21.15
N GLY A 138 -7.15 73.38 20.27
CA GLY A 138 -7.09 74.82 19.89
C GLY A 138 -7.44 75.21 18.44
N GLU A 139 -8.30 76.23 18.30
CA GLU A 139 -8.38 77.29 17.26
C GLU A 139 -8.31 76.89 15.75
N THR A 140 -9.43 76.84 15.00
CA THR A 140 -10.22 77.93 14.35
C THR A 140 -9.58 78.63 13.14
N ASP A 141 -10.20 78.47 11.95
CA ASP A 141 -10.65 79.62 11.14
C ASP A 141 -11.67 79.21 10.04
N ALA A 142 -12.20 80.18 9.27
CA ALA A 142 -13.46 80.05 8.50
C ALA A 142 -13.34 80.23 6.95
N PHE A 143 -14.49 80.53 6.31
CA PHE A 143 -14.76 80.70 4.85
C PHE A 143 -14.81 79.40 3.99
N GLY A 144 -15.76 79.20 3.06
CA GLY A 144 -17.03 79.92 2.81
C GLY A 144 -17.62 79.68 1.41
N ASN A 145 -18.91 79.29 1.32
CA ASN A 145 -19.81 79.19 0.14
C ASN A 145 -19.33 78.31 -1.06
N SER A 146 -20.19 77.58 -1.79
CA SER A 146 -21.53 77.94 -2.29
C SER A 146 -22.52 76.75 -2.39
N GLU A 147 -23.79 77.06 -2.73
CA GLU A 147 -24.92 76.11 -2.71
C GLU A 147 -25.14 75.32 -4.02
N GLY A 148 -25.72 74.13 -3.90
CA GLY A 148 -26.34 73.36 -4.98
C GLY A 148 -27.35 72.34 -4.42
N LYS A 149 -28.63 72.46 -4.79
CA LYS A 149 -29.73 71.66 -4.23
C LYS A 149 -29.90 70.32 -4.99
N GLU A 150 -30.15 69.22 -4.27
CA GLU A 150 -31.51 68.62 -4.17
C GLU A 150 -31.57 67.48 -3.13
N MET A 151 -32.68 66.73 -3.07
CA MET A 151 -33.25 66.23 -1.80
C MET A 151 -32.98 64.75 -1.45
N VAL A 152 -32.49 64.57 -0.21
CA VAL A 152 -32.97 63.64 0.84
C VAL A 152 -33.26 62.17 0.45
N ALA A 153 -32.41 61.27 0.96
CA ALA A 153 -32.85 60.02 1.60
C ALA A 153 -31.89 59.66 2.74
N ALA A 154 -32.40 59.43 3.96
CA ALA A 154 -31.58 59.00 5.10
C ALA A 154 -31.47 57.47 5.15
N GLY A 155 -30.27 56.95 5.36
CA GLY A 155 -29.99 55.53 5.54
C GLY A 155 -28.82 55.32 6.50
N ASP A 156 -29.02 54.51 7.55
CA ASP A 156 -28.05 54.39 8.65
C ASP A 156 -26.71 53.77 8.24
N ASN A 157 -25.62 54.41 8.69
CA ASN A 157 -24.26 53.88 8.59
C ASN A 157 -24.03 52.71 9.57
N LYS A 158 -24.52 51.52 9.22
CA LYS A 158 -24.00 50.27 9.79
C LYS A 158 -22.80 49.77 8.99
N ILE A 159 -21.62 50.21 9.41
CA ILE A 159 -20.32 49.74 8.92
C ILE A 159 -20.27 48.21 9.06
N LYS A 160 -20.20 47.50 7.93
CA LYS A 160 -20.16 46.02 7.90
C LYS A 160 -18.84 45.51 8.48
N GLN A 161 -18.92 44.71 9.54
CA GLN A 161 -17.75 44.05 10.12
C GLN A 161 -17.22 42.93 9.19
N GLY A 162 -15.89 42.87 9.04
CA GLY A 162 -15.13 41.66 8.69
C GLY A 162 -15.52 40.90 7.43
N LEU A 163 -15.13 41.40 6.25
CA LEU A 163 -15.31 40.69 4.96
C LEU A 163 -14.25 39.57 4.76
N LEU A 164 -14.29 38.54 5.62
CA LEU A 164 -13.64 37.25 5.35
C LEU A 164 -14.72 36.15 5.49
N PRO A 165 -15.07 35.44 4.39
CA PRO A 165 -16.03 34.34 4.48
C PRO A 165 -15.44 33.19 5.32
N SER A 166 -16.26 32.57 6.17
CA SER A 166 -15.81 31.42 6.96
C SER A 166 -15.64 30.17 6.10
N LEU A 167 -15.02 29.11 6.63
CA LEU A 167 -14.69 27.91 5.85
C LEU A 167 -15.95 27.19 5.33
N GLU A 168 -17.04 27.24 6.07
CA GLU A 168 -18.34 26.69 5.66
C GLU A 168 -18.95 27.50 4.51
N ASP A 169 -18.80 28.84 4.54
CA ASP A 169 -19.26 29.75 3.48
C ASP A 169 -18.46 29.52 2.19
N LEU A 170 -17.13 29.41 2.30
CA LEU A 170 -16.23 29.09 1.19
C LEU A 170 -16.57 27.72 0.57
N LEU A 171 -16.86 26.72 1.41
CA LEU A 171 -17.28 25.39 0.95
C LEU A 171 -18.66 25.44 0.26
N PHE A 172 -19.60 26.23 0.79
CA PHE A 172 -20.90 26.44 0.15
C PHE A 172 -20.74 26.99 -1.27
N TYR A 173 -20.02 28.10 -1.46
CA TYR A 173 -19.83 28.70 -2.79
C TYR A 173 -19.09 27.76 -3.75
N THR A 174 -18.17 26.93 -3.24
CA THR A 174 -17.43 25.91 -4.01
C THR A 174 -18.35 24.84 -4.62
N ILE A 175 -19.43 24.47 -3.93
CA ILE A 175 -20.36 23.40 -4.37
C ILE A 175 -21.61 23.97 -5.06
N ALA A 176 -22.00 25.20 -4.70
CA ALA A 176 -23.11 25.92 -5.30
C ALA A 176 -22.81 26.43 -6.73
N GLU A 177 -21.53 26.62 -7.10
CA GLU A 177 -21.12 27.06 -8.45
C GLU A 177 -21.83 28.36 -8.89
N GLY A 178 -22.06 29.28 -7.94
CA GLY A 178 -22.75 30.55 -8.16
C GLY A 178 -24.28 30.52 -7.96
N GLN A 179 -24.88 29.36 -7.66
CA GLN A 179 -26.31 29.26 -7.33
C GLN A 179 -26.61 29.69 -5.88
N GLU A 180 -27.85 30.13 -5.61
CA GLU A 180 -28.29 30.57 -4.26
C GLU A 180 -28.51 29.41 -3.27
N LYS A 181 -28.73 28.19 -3.77
CA LYS A 181 -29.01 26.98 -2.98
C LYS A 181 -28.28 25.78 -3.57
N ILE A 182 -27.91 24.82 -2.72
CA ILE A 182 -27.28 23.55 -3.12
C ILE A 182 -28.32 22.42 -3.09
N PRO A 183 -28.53 21.68 -4.19
CA PRO A 183 -29.29 20.43 -4.16
C PRO A 183 -28.55 19.37 -3.34
N VAL A 184 -29.20 18.73 -2.37
CA VAL A 184 -28.54 17.75 -1.48
C VAL A 184 -27.99 16.54 -2.23
N HIS A 185 -28.63 16.12 -3.33
CA HIS A 185 -28.09 15.07 -4.18
C HIS A 185 -26.75 15.49 -4.83
N LYS A 186 -26.58 16.77 -5.18
CA LYS A 186 -25.32 17.31 -5.72
C LYS A 186 -24.23 17.27 -4.66
N PHE A 187 -24.54 17.72 -3.44
CA PHE A 187 -23.61 17.64 -2.31
C PHE A 187 -23.17 16.19 -2.02
N ILE A 188 -24.11 15.25 -1.94
CA ILE A 188 -23.81 13.83 -1.66
C ILE A 188 -23.00 13.18 -2.80
N THR A 189 -23.31 13.49 -4.05
CA THR A 189 -22.54 12.98 -5.21
C THR A 189 -21.13 13.55 -5.25
N ALA A 190 -20.97 14.86 -5.03
CA ALA A 190 -19.66 15.52 -4.99
C ALA A 190 -18.82 15.08 -3.78
N LEU A 191 -19.46 14.78 -2.63
CA LEU A 191 -18.80 14.15 -1.49
C LEU A 191 -18.31 12.74 -1.85
N LYS A 192 -19.14 11.92 -2.50
CA LYS A 192 -18.75 10.57 -2.95
C LYS A 192 -17.60 10.57 -3.95
N SER A 193 -17.49 11.56 -4.84
CA SER A 193 -16.37 11.65 -5.78
C SER A 193 -15.02 12.02 -5.13
N THR A 194 -15.01 12.44 -3.86
CA THR A 194 -13.77 12.52 -3.06
C THR A 194 -13.27 11.15 -2.58
N GLY A 195 -14.09 10.11 -2.74
CA GLY A 195 -13.87 8.74 -2.23
C GLY A 195 -14.45 8.47 -0.84
N LEU A 196 -14.93 9.49 -0.11
CA LEU A 196 -15.61 9.27 1.18
C LEU A 196 -16.99 8.63 0.99
N ARG A 197 -17.36 7.74 1.92
CA ARG A 197 -18.68 7.11 1.96
C ARG A 197 -19.60 7.88 2.91
N THR A 198 -20.90 7.94 2.60
CA THR A 198 -21.93 8.56 3.46
C THR A 198 -22.19 7.81 4.78
N SER A 199 -21.50 6.69 5.00
CA SER A 199 -21.50 5.90 6.22
C SER A 199 -20.23 6.09 7.07
N ASP A 200 -19.35 7.03 6.71
CA ASP A 200 -18.14 7.34 7.48
C ASP A 200 -18.52 7.88 8.88
N PRO A 201 -18.06 7.24 9.98
CA PRO A 201 -18.34 7.70 11.34
C PRO A 201 -17.98 9.17 11.60
N ARG A 202 -16.94 9.71 10.95
CA ARG A 202 -16.50 11.11 11.09
C ARG A 202 -17.38 12.12 10.35
N LEU A 203 -18.42 11.65 9.65
CA LEU A 203 -19.44 12.47 8.97
C LEU A 203 -20.84 12.29 9.59
N LYS A 204 -20.97 11.55 10.70
CA LYS A 204 -22.26 11.18 11.28
C LYS A 204 -23.12 12.40 11.61
N GLU A 205 -22.56 13.42 12.26
CA GLU A 205 -23.28 14.62 12.70
C GLU A 205 -23.82 15.41 11.50
N CYS A 206 -23.00 15.55 10.45
CA CYS A 206 -23.40 16.17 9.19
C CYS A 206 -24.54 15.39 8.52
N MET A 207 -24.44 14.06 8.44
CA MET A 207 -25.48 13.22 7.84
C MET A 207 -26.78 13.21 8.65
N ASP A 208 -26.71 13.26 9.98
CA ASP A 208 -27.89 13.35 10.86
C ASP A 208 -28.53 14.74 10.81
N MET A 209 -27.75 15.81 10.78
CA MET A 209 -28.27 17.19 10.63
C MET A 209 -28.88 17.42 9.24
N LEU A 210 -28.31 16.83 8.19
CA LEU A 210 -28.91 16.79 6.86
C LEU A 210 -30.27 16.08 6.88
N ARG A 211 -30.35 14.86 7.44
CA ARG A 211 -31.61 14.10 7.57
C ARG A 211 -32.68 14.90 8.32
N LEU A 212 -32.31 15.54 9.43
CA LEU A 212 -33.21 16.38 10.22
C LEU A 212 -33.71 17.58 9.42
N THR A 213 -32.81 18.30 8.74
CA THR A 213 -33.15 19.49 7.94
C THR A 213 -34.12 19.13 6.80
N LEU A 214 -33.86 18.02 6.10
CA LEU A 214 -34.71 17.53 5.00
C LEU A 214 -36.14 17.16 5.44
N GLN A 215 -36.35 16.80 6.71
CA GLN A 215 -37.68 16.56 7.27
C GLN A 215 -38.43 17.85 7.65
N THR A 216 -37.72 18.97 7.80
CA THR A 216 -38.28 20.26 8.25
C THR A 216 -38.57 21.28 7.14
N THR A 217 -38.02 21.08 5.93
CA THR A 217 -38.13 22.03 4.82
C THR A 217 -39.10 21.53 3.75
N SER A 218 -40.08 22.35 3.36
CA SER A 218 -41.11 22.01 2.36
C SER A 218 -40.55 21.58 1.00
N ASP A 219 -39.40 22.15 0.59
CA ASP A 219 -38.75 21.83 -0.69
C ASP A 219 -37.95 20.52 -0.66
N GLY A 220 -37.69 19.93 0.52
CA GLY A 220 -37.14 18.58 0.74
C GLY A 220 -35.80 18.20 0.07
N VAL A 221 -35.18 19.11 -0.71
CA VAL A 221 -34.09 18.79 -1.65
C VAL A 221 -33.01 19.88 -1.71
N MET A 222 -33.32 21.11 -1.31
CA MET A 222 -32.44 22.28 -1.44
C MET A 222 -31.95 22.80 -0.07
N LEU A 223 -30.67 23.12 0.03
CA LEU A 223 -30.05 23.80 1.17
C LEU A 223 -29.70 25.24 0.79
N ASP A 224 -30.15 26.22 1.57
CA ASP A 224 -29.53 27.54 1.59
C ASP A 224 -28.19 27.52 2.35
N LYS A 225 -27.51 28.66 2.37
CA LYS A 225 -26.19 28.85 2.99
C LYS A 225 -26.16 28.55 4.48
N ASP A 226 -27.17 28.99 5.24
CA ASP A 226 -27.17 28.89 6.70
C ASP A 226 -27.59 27.48 7.16
N LEU A 227 -28.52 26.84 6.43
CA LEU A 227 -28.83 25.41 6.61
C LEU A 227 -27.63 24.52 6.26
N PHE A 228 -26.92 24.80 5.16
CA PHE A 228 -25.70 24.09 4.81
C PHE A 228 -24.63 24.24 5.89
N LYS A 229 -24.37 25.48 6.35
CA LYS A 229 -23.43 25.79 7.43
C LYS A 229 -23.74 25.02 8.72
N LYS A 230 -25.00 25.04 9.14
CA LYS A 230 -25.50 24.28 10.30
C LYS A 230 -25.29 22.76 10.16
N CYS A 231 -25.36 22.23 8.93
CA CYS A 231 -25.06 20.82 8.66
C CYS A 231 -23.57 20.49 8.68
N VAL A 232 -22.69 21.34 8.12
CA VAL A 232 -21.27 20.99 7.96
C VAL A 232 -20.37 21.38 9.14
N GLN A 233 -20.80 22.31 10.01
CA GLN A 233 -19.98 22.90 11.09
C GLN A 233 -19.20 21.88 11.95
N SER A 234 -19.81 20.74 12.32
CA SER A 234 -19.18 19.74 13.20
C SER A 234 -18.07 18.93 12.51
N ASN A 235 -18.11 18.85 11.18
CA ASN A 235 -17.25 17.97 10.38
C ASN A 235 -16.47 18.78 9.30
N ILE A 236 -16.48 20.11 9.38
CA ILE A 236 -15.97 21.04 8.36
C ILE A 236 -14.48 20.83 8.05
N VAL A 237 -13.66 20.40 9.02
CA VAL A 237 -12.22 20.16 8.80
C VAL A 237 -12.00 19.02 7.79
N LEU A 238 -12.68 17.88 7.98
CA LEU A 238 -12.60 16.73 7.08
C LEU A 238 -13.20 17.05 5.69
N LEU A 239 -14.34 17.75 5.66
CA LEU A 239 -14.96 18.20 4.41
C LEU A 239 -14.05 19.19 3.66
N THR A 240 -13.38 20.10 4.36
CA THR A 240 -12.41 21.04 3.78
C THR A 240 -11.21 20.30 3.17
N GLN A 241 -10.72 19.23 3.81
CA GLN A 241 -9.66 18.39 3.25
C GLN A 241 -10.14 17.66 1.98
N ALA A 242 -11.35 17.09 2.02
CA ALA A 242 -11.96 16.37 0.91
C ALA A 242 -12.12 17.25 -0.34
N PHE A 243 -12.86 18.36 -0.21
CA PHE A 243 -13.18 19.23 -1.34
C PHE A 243 -12.00 20.08 -1.83
N ARG A 244 -10.97 20.32 -1.00
CA ARG A 244 -9.72 20.98 -1.44
C ARG A 244 -8.64 20.00 -1.93
N ARG A 245 -8.99 18.74 -2.22
CA ARG A 245 -8.09 17.69 -2.72
C ARG A 245 -6.83 17.54 -1.85
N LYS A 246 -7.00 17.47 -0.53
CA LYS A 246 -5.92 17.32 0.46
C LYS A 246 -5.81 15.94 1.09
N PHE A 247 -6.58 14.98 0.60
CA PHE A 247 -6.34 13.57 0.87
C PHE A 247 -5.14 13.04 0.08
N VAL A 248 -4.57 11.95 0.58
CA VAL A 248 -3.39 11.27 0.06
C VAL A 248 -3.54 10.74 -1.36
N ILE A 249 -4.78 10.59 -1.86
CA ILE A 249 -5.08 10.39 -3.28
C ILE A 249 -6.04 11.50 -3.72
N PRO A 250 -5.52 12.61 -4.32
CA PRO A 250 -6.32 13.77 -4.73
C PRO A 250 -7.39 13.48 -5.80
N ASP A 251 -7.07 12.64 -6.79
CA ASP A 251 -7.98 12.21 -7.86
C ASP A 251 -8.37 10.74 -7.65
N PHE A 252 -9.25 10.53 -6.68
CA PHE A 252 -9.66 9.19 -6.27
C PHE A 252 -10.43 8.47 -7.38
N MET A 253 -11.29 9.17 -8.14
CA MET A 253 -12.09 8.56 -9.21
C MET A 253 -11.22 8.01 -10.34
N SER A 254 -10.22 8.76 -10.79
CA SER A 254 -9.24 8.29 -11.77
C SER A 254 -8.46 7.09 -11.23
N PHE A 255 -7.97 7.16 -9.98
CA PHE A 255 -7.29 6.05 -9.33
C PHE A 255 -8.16 4.79 -9.24
N THR A 256 -9.46 4.92 -8.96
CA THR A 256 -10.37 3.76 -8.89
C THR A 256 -10.62 3.07 -10.23
N SER A 257 -10.63 3.79 -11.36
CA SER A 257 -10.70 3.17 -12.70
C SER A 257 -9.53 2.20 -12.91
N HIS A 258 -8.31 2.64 -12.59
CA HIS A 258 -7.12 1.79 -12.67
C HIS A 258 -7.22 0.57 -11.72
N ILE A 259 -7.79 0.72 -10.52
CA ILE A 259 -8.03 -0.42 -9.61
C ILE A 259 -9.02 -1.43 -10.22
N ASP A 260 -10.04 -0.97 -10.95
CA ASP A 260 -11.02 -1.83 -11.62
C ASP A 260 -10.42 -2.55 -12.85
N GLU A 261 -9.55 -1.86 -13.60
CA GLU A 261 -8.75 -2.45 -14.68
C GLU A 261 -7.77 -3.52 -14.16
N LEU A 262 -7.08 -3.26 -13.05
CA LEU A 262 -6.22 -4.22 -12.36
C LEU A 262 -7.02 -5.42 -11.81
N TYR A 263 -8.24 -5.19 -11.32
CA TYR A 263 -9.15 -6.23 -10.87
C TYR A 263 -9.56 -7.15 -12.03
N GLU A 264 -10.01 -6.61 -13.17
CA GLU A 264 -10.36 -7.39 -14.37
C GLU A 264 -9.13 -8.00 -15.08
N SER A 265 -7.92 -7.46 -14.90
CA SER A 265 -6.65 -8.13 -15.25
C SER A 265 -6.49 -9.42 -14.45
N ALA A 266 -6.41 -9.31 -13.12
CA ALA A 266 -6.18 -10.44 -12.22
C ALA A 266 -7.30 -11.49 -12.25
N LYS A 267 -8.55 -11.08 -12.49
CA LYS A 267 -9.75 -11.94 -12.58
C LYS A 267 -9.61 -13.04 -13.65
N LYS A 268 -8.86 -12.78 -14.73
CA LYS A 268 -8.61 -13.72 -15.84
C LYS A 268 -7.76 -14.93 -15.41
N GLN A 269 -7.10 -14.86 -14.26
CA GLN A 269 -6.31 -15.96 -13.72
C GLN A 269 -7.21 -17.04 -13.09
N SER A 270 -7.51 -18.08 -13.87
CA SER A 270 -8.30 -19.25 -13.48
C SER A 270 -7.48 -20.37 -12.80
N GLY A 271 -6.19 -20.16 -12.61
CA GLY A 271 -5.28 -21.14 -11.99
C GLY A 271 -5.37 -21.21 -10.46
N GLY A 272 -4.80 -22.27 -9.90
CA GLY A 272 -4.73 -22.51 -8.45
C GLY A 272 -5.61 -23.66 -7.99
N LYS A 273 -5.71 -23.86 -6.68
CA LYS A 273 -6.61 -24.82 -6.04
C LYS A 273 -7.20 -24.24 -4.76
N VAL A 274 -8.52 -24.36 -4.56
CA VAL A 274 -9.17 -24.01 -3.29
C VAL A 274 -8.62 -24.92 -2.18
N ALA A 275 -8.42 -24.37 -0.98
CA ALA A 275 -7.97 -25.14 0.17
C ALA A 275 -9.04 -26.16 0.62
N ASP A 276 -8.75 -27.44 0.49
CA ASP A 276 -9.69 -28.55 0.70
C ASP A 276 -9.35 -29.47 1.88
N TYR A 277 -8.37 -29.08 2.72
CA TYR A 277 -8.01 -29.84 3.93
C TYR A 277 -9.08 -29.80 5.04
N ILE A 278 -10.00 -28.83 4.99
CA ILE A 278 -11.22 -28.78 5.81
C ILE A 278 -12.44 -28.43 4.95
N PRO A 279 -13.63 -29.01 5.24
CA PRO A 279 -14.82 -28.86 4.39
C PRO A 279 -15.44 -27.46 4.41
N GLN A 280 -15.03 -26.56 5.29
CA GLN A 280 -15.50 -25.17 5.35
C GLN A 280 -14.82 -24.31 4.28
N LEU A 281 -13.52 -24.50 4.05
CA LEU A 281 -12.79 -23.79 2.99
C LEU A 281 -13.13 -24.36 1.61
N ALA A 282 -13.34 -25.68 1.50
CA ALA A 282 -13.77 -26.35 0.27
C ALA A 282 -15.14 -25.90 -0.29
N LYS A 283 -15.95 -25.17 0.50
CA LYS A 283 -17.28 -24.65 0.08
C LYS A 283 -17.20 -23.37 -0.74
N PHE A 284 -16.10 -22.61 -0.68
CA PHE A 284 -15.99 -21.36 -1.43
C PHE A 284 -15.74 -21.65 -2.91
N SER A 285 -16.53 -21.03 -3.80
CA SER A 285 -16.32 -21.17 -5.25
C SER A 285 -14.95 -20.59 -5.67
N PRO A 286 -14.22 -21.25 -6.58
CA PRO A 286 -12.97 -20.74 -7.13
C PRO A 286 -13.14 -19.43 -7.93
N ASP A 287 -14.35 -19.15 -8.42
CA ASP A 287 -14.63 -17.97 -9.23
C ASP A 287 -14.56 -16.68 -8.40
N LEU A 288 -14.88 -16.76 -7.10
CA LEU A 288 -14.99 -15.63 -6.19
C LEU A 288 -13.73 -14.77 -6.19
N TRP A 289 -13.90 -13.47 -6.36
CA TRP A 289 -12.82 -12.48 -6.43
C TRP A 289 -13.31 -11.14 -5.90
N GLY A 290 -12.69 -10.62 -4.85
CA GLY A 290 -13.00 -9.30 -4.29
C GLY A 290 -11.74 -8.50 -4.00
N VAL A 291 -11.77 -7.21 -4.31
CA VAL A 291 -10.72 -6.24 -3.96
C VAL A 291 -11.35 -5.02 -3.30
N SER A 292 -10.87 -4.67 -2.11
CA SER A 292 -11.29 -3.48 -1.36
C SER A 292 -10.10 -2.61 -0.97
N VAL A 293 -10.27 -1.30 -1.11
CA VAL A 293 -9.29 -0.25 -0.78
C VAL A 293 -9.82 0.64 0.35
N CYS A 294 -8.95 1.03 1.27
CA CYS A 294 -9.19 2.13 2.21
C CYS A 294 -7.91 3.00 2.33
N THR A 295 -7.98 4.30 2.03
CA THR A 295 -6.84 5.22 2.22
C THR A 295 -6.70 5.62 3.69
N VAL A 296 -5.55 6.16 4.08
CA VAL A 296 -5.33 6.67 5.45
C VAL A 296 -6.28 7.82 5.84
N ASP A 297 -6.85 8.51 4.85
CA ASP A 297 -7.88 9.54 5.03
C ASP A 297 -9.31 8.99 5.07
N GLY A 298 -9.52 7.69 4.82
CA GLY A 298 -10.83 7.04 4.81
C GLY A 298 -11.56 7.03 3.46
N GLN A 299 -10.88 7.34 2.35
CA GLN A 299 -11.44 7.16 1.00
C GLN A 299 -11.54 5.65 0.69
N ARG A 300 -12.67 5.16 0.14
CA ARG A 300 -12.94 3.71 0.07
C ARG A 300 -13.64 3.25 -1.20
N HIS A 301 -12.94 2.40 -1.96
CA HIS A 301 -13.43 1.73 -3.16
C HIS A 301 -13.51 0.20 -2.97
N SER A 302 -14.36 -0.49 -3.72
CA SER A 302 -14.52 -1.95 -3.65
C SER A 302 -15.18 -2.50 -4.91
N ILE A 303 -14.57 -3.54 -5.49
CA ILE A 303 -15.03 -4.23 -6.70
C ILE A 303 -14.98 -5.75 -6.52
N GLY A 304 -15.98 -6.46 -7.06
CA GLY A 304 -16.15 -7.90 -6.89
C GLY A 304 -16.82 -8.31 -5.58
N ASP A 305 -16.58 -9.55 -5.15
CA ASP A 305 -17.24 -10.28 -4.05
C ASP A 305 -16.89 -9.78 -2.63
N THR A 306 -16.64 -8.49 -2.51
CA THR A 306 -16.02 -7.79 -1.37
C THR A 306 -16.79 -7.86 -0.06
N LYS A 307 -18.08 -8.19 -0.11
CA LYS A 307 -19.00 -8.29 1.04
C LYS A 307 -19.26 -9.71 1.52
N VAL A 308 -18.70 -10.72 0.84
CA VAL A 308 -18.77 -12.11 1.30
C VAL A 308 -17.86 -12.27 2.53
N PRO A 309 -18.34 -12.84 3.65
CA PRO A 309 -17.51 -13.10 4.82
C PRO A 309 -16.62 -14.33 4.60
N PHE A 310 -15.36 -14.25 5.03
CA PHE A 310 -14.41 -15.35 5.00
C PHE A 310 -13.49 -15.32 6.23
N CYS A 311 -12.94 -16.48 6.61
CA CYS A 311 -12.03 -16.60 7.75
C CYS A 311 -10.67 -15.94 7.47
N LEU A 312 -10.19 -15.07 8.37
CA LEU A 312 -8.87 -14.42 8.29
C LEU A 312 -7.72 -15.41 8.17
N GLN A 313 -7.80 -16.57 8.83
CA GLN A 313 -6.75 -17.58 8.85
C GLN A 313 -5.39 -16.95 9.24
N SER A 314 -4.31 -17.18 8.46
CA SER A 314 -3.00 -16.58 8.72
C SER A 314 -2.96 -15.04 8.62
N CYS A 315 -3.97 -14.36 8.09
CA CYS A 315 -4.03 -12.89 8.09
C CYS A 315 -4.22 -12.31 9.50
N VAL A 316 -4.71 -13.08 10.47
CA VAL A 316 -4.82 -12.63 11.88
C VAL A 316 -3.45 -12.52 12.57
N LYS A 317 -2.42 -13.21 12.06
CA LYS A 317 -1.08 -13.30 12.67
C LYS A 317 -0.40 -11.93 12.90
N PRO A 318 -0.31 -11.02 11.92
CA PRO A 318 0.20 -9.66 12.15
C PRO A 318 -0.65 -8.88 13.16
N LEU A 319 -1.98 -8.99 13.10
CA LEU A 319 -2.90 -8.22 13.95
C LEU A 319 -2.71 -8.58 15.43
N LYS A 320 -2.65 -9.88 15.76
CA LYS A 320 -2.43 -10.33 17.14
C LYS A 320 -1.01 -10.07 17.66
N TYR A 321 -0.01 -10.02 16.78
CA TYR A 321 1.33 -9.55 17.14
C TYR A 321 1.34 -8.04 17.43
N ALA A 322 0.64 -7.23 16.65
CA ALA A 322 0.50 -5.80 16.89
C ALA A 322 -0.17 -5.53 18.25
N ILE A 323 -1.23 -6.28 18.61
CA ILE A 323 -1.86 -6.21 19.94
C ILE A 323 -0.84 -6.56 21.04
N ALA A 324 -0.13 -7.68 20.92
CA ALA A 324 0.86 -8.08 21.92
C ALA A 324 1.99 -7.05 22.13
N VAL A 325 2.48 -6.42 21.06
CA VAL A 325 3.50 -5.34 21.15
C VAL A 325 2.90 -4.02 21.65
N ASN A 326 1.63 -3.73 21.34
CA ASN A 326 0.93 -2.56 21.88
C ASN A 326 0.84 -2.59 23.42
N ASP A 327 0.53 -3.77 23.96
CA ASP A 327 0.25 -3.92 25.40
C ASP A 327 1.51 -4.21 26.23
N LEU A 328 2.53 -4.86 25.65
CA LEU A 328 3.69 -5.39 26.36
C LEU A 328 5.04 -4.80 25.91
N GLY A 329 5.07 -4.07 24.79
CA GLY A 329 6.28 -3.53 24.16
C GLY A 329 7.14 -4.55 23.43
N THR A 330 7.99 -4.07 22.51
CA THR A 330 8.87 -4.92 21.67
C THR A 330 9.73 -5.87 22.51
N GLU A 331 10.31 -5.36 23.58
CA GLU A 331 11.33 -6.06 24.38
C GLU A 331 10.78 -7.12 25.33
N TYR A 332 9.46 -7.16 25.59
CA TYR A 332 8.85 -8.31 26.24
C TYR A 332 8.49 -9.39 25.22
N VAL A 333 7.79 -9.02 24.14
CA VAL A 333 7.33 -9.98 23.12
C VAL A 333 8.50 -10.75 22.50
N HIS A 334 9.60 -10.08 22.18
CA HIS A 334 10.76 -10.71 21.53
C HIS A 334 11.69 -11.49 22.47
N ARG A 335 11.34 -11.65 23.75
CA ARG A 335 11.93 -12.70 24.60
C ARG A 335 11.49 -14.09 24.16
N TYR A 336 10.29 -14.20 23.59
CA TYR A 336 9.64 -15.47 23.25
C TYR A 336 9.62 -15.78 21.74
N VAL A 337 9.72 -14.76 20.87
CA VAL A 337 9.69 -14.92 19.40
C VAL A 337 10.78 -14.09 18.73
N GLY A 338 11.41 -14.61 17.68
CA GLY A 338 12.44 -13.92 16.91
C GLY A 338 11.91 -12.78 16.03
N LYS A 339 12.82 -12.15 15.28
CA LYS A 339 12.58 -10.97 14.44
C LYS A 339 12.83 -11.23 12.94
N GLU A 340 13.08 -12.47 12.52
CA GLU A 340 13.76 -12.78 11.24
C GLU A 340 13.05 -13.87 10.40
N PRO A 341 13.22 -13.86 9.06
CA PRO A 341 12.75 -14.95 8.21
C PRO A 341 13.49 -16.24 8.51
N SER A 342 12.83 -17.39 8.36
CA SER A 342 13.41 -18.71 8.68
C SER A 342 14.50 -19.16 7.72
N GLY A 343 14.61 -18.58 6.51
CA GLY A 343 15.45 -19.07 5.40
C GLY A 343 15.05 -20.46 4.85
N LEU A 344 14.25 -21.20 5.60
CA LEU A 344 13.78 -22.56 5.36
C LEU A 344 12.29 -22.57 5.06
N ARG A 345 11.86 -23.51 4.19
CA ARG A 345 10.46 -23.74 3.84
C ARG A 345 9.57 -23.83 5.07
N PHE A 346 8.42 -23.16 5.04
CA PHE A 346 7.44 -23.05 6.14
C PHE A 346 6.95 -24.37 6.73
N ASN A 347 7.20 -25.50 6.06
CA ASN A 347 6.86 -26.85 6.48
C ASN A 347 7.87 -27.54 7.41
N LYS A 348 9.07 -26.97 7.62
CA LYS A 348 10.05 -27.54 8.58
C LYS A 348 9.77 -27.06 10.01
N LEU A 349 9.83 -27.98 10.97
CA LEU A 349 9.55 -27.74 12.39
C LEU A 349 10.85 -27.38 13.14
N PHE A 350 11.25 -26.11 13.10
CA PHE A 350 12.42 -25.63 13.84
C PHE A 350 12.16 -24.34 14.61
N LEU A 351 12.91 -24.20 15.70
CA LEU A 351 13.19 -22.96 16.41
C LEU A 351 14.49 -22.36 15.84
N ASN A 352 14.80 -21.10 16.16
CA ASN A 352 16.13 -20.54 15.96
C ASN A 352 17.11 -21.06 17.02
N GLU A 353 18.35 -20.60 16.95
CA GLU A 353 19.43 -21.01 17.86
C GLU A 353 19.19 -20.58 19.34
N ASP A 354 18.28 -19.63 19.59
CA ASP A 354 17.85 -19.24 20.95
C ASP A 354 16.71 -20.10 21.53
N ASP A 355 16.31 -21.19 20.87
CA ASP A 355 15.09 -21.95 21.18
C ASP A 355 13.78 -21.11 21.12
N LYS A 356 13.68 -20.18 20.17
CA LYS A 356 12.47 -19.38 19.89
C LYS A 356 11.96 -19.59 18.45
N PRO A 357 10.66 -19.46 18.16
CA PRO A 357 10.20 -19.44 16.77
C PRO A 357 10.75 -18.22 16.02
N HIS A 358 11.19 -18.39 14.77
CA HIS A 358 11.89 -17.36 13.98
C HIS A 358 11.20 -15.98 13.92
N ASN A 359 9.86 -15.95 13.78
CA ASN A 359 9.06 -14.73 13.65
C ASN A 359 7.56 -15.03 13.97
N PRO A 360 6.72 -14.02 14.22
CA PRO A 360 5.29 -14.20 14.49
C PRO A 360 4.42 -14.57 13.27
N MET A 361 4.96 -14.56 12.05
CA MET A 361 4.19 -14.83 10.82
C MET A 361 4.09 -16.33 10.49
N VAL A 362 4.99 -17.17 11.03
CA VAL A 362 4.88 -18.64 11.01
C VAL A 362 4.01 -19.17 12.16
N ASN A 363 3.43 -20.36 12.02
CA ASN A 363 2.47 -20.91 13.01
C ASN A 363 3.07 -21.01 14.43
N ALA A 364 4.32 -21.45 14.59
CA ALA A 364 4.93 -21.57 15.91
C ALA A 364 5.06 -20.23 16.65
N GLY A 365 5.54 -19.18 15.98
CA GLY A 365 5.61 -17.83 16.56
C GLY A 365 4.23 -17.23 16.80
N ALA A 366 3.27 -17.52 15.92
CA ALA A 366 1.88 -17.11 16.11
C ALA A 366 1.17 -17.83 17.28
N ILE A 367 1.55 -19.07 17.62
CA ILE A 367 1.09 -19.79 18.82
C ILE A 367 1.71 -19.18 20.08
N VAL A 368 3.02 -18.91 20.06
CA VAL A 368 3.72 -18.21 21.16
C VAL A 368 3.10 -16.82 21.40
N VAL A 369 2.89 -16.00 20.37
CA VAL A 369 2.22 -14.69 20.49
C VAL A 369 0.81 -14.81 21.11
N THR A 370 0.04 -15.85 20.76
CA THR A 370 -1.27 -16.10 21.37
C THR A 370 -1.17 -16.38 22.88
N SER A 371 -0.07 -16.93 23.39
CA SER A 371 0.15 -17.08 24.84
C SER A 371 0.38 -15.76 25.58
N LEU A 372 0.87 -14.72 24.89
CA LEU A 372 1.23 -13.45 25.52
C LEU A 372 0.01 -12.54 25.77
N ILE A 373 -1.05 -12.68 24.97
CA ILE A 373 -2.22 -11.80 25.00
C ILE A 373 -3.03 -12.06 26.26
N LYS A 374 -3.18 -11.01 27.09
CA LYS A 374 -3.99 -11.00 28.32
C LYS A 374 -3.72 -12.24 29.20
N GLN A 375 -2.48 -12.37 29.66
CA GLN A 375 -2.10 -13.38 30.65
C GLN A 375 -2.94 -13.25 31.93
N GLY A 376 -3.20 -14.37 32.61
CA GLY A 376 -3.96 -14.42 33.87
C GLY A 376 -5.49 -14.52 33.74
N VAL A 377 -6.08 -14.38 32.54
CA VAL A 377 -7.53 -14.59 32.32
C VAL A 377 -7.84 -15.79 31.41
N ASN A 378 -9.11 -16.21 31.38
CA ASN A 378 -9.59 -17.32 30.56
C ASN A 378 -9.70 -16.95 29.06
N ASN A 379 -9.89 -17.96 28.20
CA ASN A 379 -9.92 -17.76 26.75
C ASN A 379 -11.10 -16.95 26.22
N ALA A 380 -12.26 -16.93 26.90
CA ALA A 380 -13.40 -16.13 26.46
C ALA A 380 -13.07 -14.64 26.60
N GLU A 381 -12.55 -14.22 27.76
CA GLU A 381 -12.10 -12.84 28.00
C GLU A 381 -10.96 -12.42 27.05
N LYS A 382 -10.05 -13.34 26.69
CA LYS A 382 -9.02 -13.08 25.67
C LYS A 382 -9.61 -12.91 24.28
N PHE A 383 -10.63 -13.69 23.93
CA PHE A 383 -11.30 -13.61 22.64
C PHE A 383 -12.07 -12.29 22.50
N ASP A 384 -12.86 -11.93 23.51
CA ASP A 384 -13.58 -10.64 23.55
C ASP A 384 -12.62 -9.44 23.48
N TYR A 385 -11.45 -9.53 24.15
CA TYR A 385 -10.41 -8.50 24.06
C TYR A 385 -9.82 -8.35 22.65
N VAL A 386 -9.51 -9.46 21.97
CA VAL A 386 -9.02 -9.39 20.58
C VAL A 386 -10.12 -8.92 19.63
N MET A 387 -11.37 -9.37 19.81
CA MET A 387 -12.51 -8.88 19.04
C MET A 387 -12.74 -7.38 19.26
N GLN A 388 -12.53 -6.84 20.45
CA GLN A 388 -12.58 -5.39 20.70
C GLN A 388 -11.52 -4.65 19.88
N PHE A 389 -10.27 -5.11 19.86
CA PHE A 389 -9.22 -4.50 19.04
C PHE A 389 -9.52 -4.61 17.53
N LEU A 390 -9.96 -5.76 17.04
CA LEU A 390 -10.30 -5.94 15.62
C LEU A 390 -11.47 -5.05 15.19
N ASN A 391 -12.51 -4.92 16.02
CA ASN A 391 -13.60 -3.97 15.76
C ASN A 391 -13.10 -2.53 15.65
N LYS A 392 -12.20 -2.09 16.54
CA LYS A 392 -11.58 -0.75 16.45
C LYS A 392 -10.73 -0.58 15.18
N MET A 393 -9.90 -1.58 14.84
CA MET A 393 -9.09 -1.56 13.61
C MET A 393 -9.94 -1.57 12.34
N ALA A 394 -11.15 -2.16 12.37
CA ALA A 394 -12.11 -2.16 11.27
C ALA A 394 -13.05 -0.93 11.27
N GLY A 395 -12.92 0.00 12.24
CA GLY A 395 -13.83 1.15 12.37
C GLY A 395 -15.29 0.73 12.62
N ASN A 396 -15.48 -0.35 13.39
CA ASN A 396 -16.76 -0.98 13.70
C ASN A 396 -17.52 -1.61 12.51
N GLU A 397 -16.82 -1.89 11.39
CA GLU A 397 -17.34 -2.78 10.36
C GLU A 397 -17.26 -4.27 10.76
N TYR A 398 -17.77 -5.16 9.90
CA TYR A 398 -17.95 -6.58 10.18
C TYR A 398 -16.67 -7.30 10.63
N VAL A 399 -16.71 -7.82 11.86
CA VAL A 399 -15.79 -8.82 12.42
C VAL A 399 -16.64 -9.93 13.04
N GLY A 400 -16.66 -11.11 12.40
CA GLY A 400 -17.46 -12.28 12.77
C GLY A 400 -16.63 -13.43 13.34
N PHE A 401 -17.25 -14.60 13.55
CA PHE A 401 -16.57 -15.80 14.03
C PHE A 401 -17.21 -17.09 13.53
N SER A 402 -16.38 -17.93 12.90
CA SER A 402 -16.78 -19.18 12.28
C SER A 402 -16.57 -20.37 13.23
N ASN A 403 -17.52 -20.62 14.14
CA ASN A 403 -17.45 -21.82 15.00
C ASN A 403 -17.32 -23.12 14.17
N ALA A 404 -17.96 -23.18 13.00
CA ALA A 404 -17.84 -24.31 12.09
C ALA A 404 -16.41 -24.52 11.59
N THR A 405 -15.67 -23.46 11.27
CA THR A 405 -14.26 -23.54 10.85
C THR A 405 -13.36 -23.86 12.04
N PHE A 406 -13.63 -23.27 13.21
CA PHE A 406 -12.89 -23.53 14.45
C PHE A 406 -12.89 -25.02 14.84
N GLN A 407 -14.04 -25.70 14.79
CA GLN A 407 -14.09 -27.14 15.10
C GLN A 407 -13.22 -27.95 14.14
N SER A 408 -13.34 -27.73 12.82
CA SER A 408 -12.56 -28.50 11.84
C SER A 408 -11.07 -28.16 11.81
N GLU A 409 -10.67 -26.90 12.03
CA GLU A 409 -9.27 -26.51 12.23
C GLU A 409 -8.65 -27.20 13.45
N ARG A 410 -9.43 -27.36 14.53
CA ARG A 410 -9.01 -28.07 15.75
C ARG A 410 -8.92 -29.58 15.53
N GLU A 411 -9.92 -30.17 14.86
CA GLU A 411 -9.97 -31.61 14.53
C GLU A 411 -8.86 -32.02 13.54
N SER A 412 -8.55 -31.21 12.52
CA SER A 412 -7.40 -31.42 11.63
C SER A 412 -6.08 -30.85 12.16
N GLY A 413 -6.05 -30.48 13.45
CA GLY A 413 -5.04 -29.60 14.04
C GLY A 413 -3.68 -30.22 14.34
N ASP A 414 -3.45 -31.50 14.02
CA ASP A 414 -2.31 -32.33 14.43
C ASP A 414 -0.95 -31.62 14.42
N ARG A 415 -0.66 -30.92 13.31
CA ARG A 415 0.60 -30.21 13.14
C ARG A 415 0.78 -29.08 14.17
N ASN A 416 -0.29 -28.37 14.51
CA ASN A 416 -0.26 -27.31 15.50
C ASN A 416 -0.18 -27.90 16.92
N PHE A 417 -0.78 -29.07 17.19
CA PHE A 417 -0.56 -29.82 18.44
C PHE A 417 0.91 -30.25 18.60
N ALA A 418 1.52 -30.81 17.55
CA ALA A 418 2.94 -31.19 17.57
C ALA A 418 3.86 -29.98 17.83
N ILE A 419 3.56 -28.83 17.22
CA ILE A 419 4.23 -27.55 17.52
C ILE A 419 4.02 -27.17 18.99
N GLY A 420 2.79 -27.20 19.49
CA GLY A 420 2.45 -26.84 20.87
C GLY A 420 3.21 -27.66 21.92
N TYR A 421 3.26 -28.99 21.75
CA TYR A 421 4.02 -29.87 22.64
C TYR A 421 5.53 -29.60 22.57
N TYR A 422 6.09 -29.35 21.38
CA TYR A 422 7.52 -29.02 21.23
C TYR A 422 7.88 -27.68 21.90
N LEU A 423 7.03 -26.66 21.73
CA LEU A 423 7.16 -25.35 22.41
C LEU A 423 7.04 -25.47 23.93
N LYS A 424 6.22 -26.39 24.43
CA LYS A 424 6.04 -26.65 25.87
C LYS A 424 7.30 -27.30 26.47
N GLU A 425 7.85 -28.31 25.82
CA GLU A 425 9.11 -28.97 26.23
C GLU A 425 10.28 -27.98 26.25
N LYS A 426 10.40 -27.16 25.19
CA LYS A 426 11.43 -26.12 25.05
C LYS A 426 11.19 -24.85 25.87
N LYS A 427 10.12 -24.78 26.68
CA LYS A 427 9.77 -23.64 27.54
C LYS A 427 9.60 -22.31 26.78
N CYS A 428 9.13 -22.35 25.53
CA CYS A 428 8.93 -21.16 24.69
C CYS A 428 7.71 -20.31 25.09
N PHE A 429 6.99 -20.70 26.15
CA PHE A 429 5.80 -20.01 26.67
C PHE A 429 6.10 -19.30 28.01
N PRO A 430 5.33 -18.27 28.39
CA PRO A 430 5.35 -17.70 29.74
C PRO A 430 5.07 -18.75 30.82
N GLU A 431 5.61 -18.51 32.03
CA GLU A 431 5.38 -19.38 33.18
C GLU A 431 3.88 -19.48 33.53
N GLY A 432 3.42 -20.67 33.92
CA GLY A 432 2.00 -20.93 34.21
C GLY A 432 1.08 -21.08 32.98
N THR A 433 1.61 -21.04 31.76
CA THR A 433 0.80 -21.19 30.53
C THR A 433 0.28 -22.62 30.34
N ASP A 434 -1.04 -22.80 30.22
CA ASP A 434 -1.60 -24.01 29.62
C ASP A 434 -1.49 -23.95 28.08
N MET A 435 -0.69 -24.85 27.54
CA MET A 435 -0.50 -25.01 26.10
C MET A 435 -1.79 -25.40 25.35
N VAL A 436 -2.64 -26.25 25.93
CA VAL A 436 -3.82 -26.78 25.22
C VAL A 436 -4.87 -25.70 25.06
N GLY A 437 -5.19 -24.96 26.14
CA GLY A 437 -6.04 -23.78 26.09
C GLY A 437 -5.50 -22.69 25.17
N ILE A 438 -4.18 -22.45 25.14
CA ILE A 438 -3.58 -21.50 24.17
C ILE A 438 -3.70 -22.00 22.73
N LEU A 439 -3.69 -23.30 22.48
CA LEU A 439 -3.89 -23.84 21.14
C LEU A 439 -5.35 -23.72 20.67
N ASP A 440 -6.32 -24.02 21.54
CA ASP A 440 -7.75 -23.76 21.25
C ASP A 440 -7.99 -22.28 20.96
N PHE A 441 -7.40 -21.38 21.75
CA PHE A 441 -7.48 -19.94 21.49
C PHE A 441 -6.79 -19.55 20.17
N TYR A 442 -5.67 -20.19 19.80
CA TYR A 442 -5.05 -19.99 18.48
C TYR A 442 -5.99 -20.37 17.33
N PHE A 443 -6.69 -21.51 17.43
CA PHE A 443 -7.67 -21.94 16.42
C PHE A 443 -8.89 -21.01 16.36
N GLN A 444 -9.38 -20.51 17.51
CA GLN A 444 -10.44 -19.51 17.55
C GLN A 444 -10.05 -18.24 16.78
N LEU A 445 -8.85 -17.70 17.02
CA LEU A 445 -8.36 -16.49 16.34
C LEU A 445 -8.18 -16.68 14.82
N CYS A 446 -7.78 -17.86 14.35
CA CYS A 446 -7.70 -18.15 12.91
C CYS A 446 -9.07 -18.26 12.23
N SER A 447 -10.13 -18.54 13.01
CA SER A 447 -11.51 -18.70 12.53
C SER A 447 -12.37 -17.44 12.68
N ILE A 448 -11.76 -16.28 12.97
CA ILE A 448 -12.42 -14.98 12.92
C ILE A 448 -12.75 -14.62 11.47
N GLU A 449 -13.96 -14.14 11.21
CA GLU A 449 -14.46 -13.81 9.87
C GLU A 449 -14.40 -12.30 9.60
N VAL A 450 -14.09 -11.92 8.37
CA VAL A 450 -14.08 -10.53 7.88
C VAL A 450 -14.65 -10.48 6.46
N THR A 451 -14.99 -9.29 6.00
CA THR A 451 -15.21 -9.02 4.56
C THR A 451 -13.96 -8.36 3.98
N CYS A 452 -13.89 -8.20 2.64
CA CYS A 452 -12.82 -7.37 2.05
C CYS A 452 -12.96 -5.91 2.51
N GLU A 453 -14.21 -5.42 2.63
CA GLU A 453 -14.50 -4.04 3.01
C GLU A 453 -14.00 -3.70 4.42
N SER A 454 -14.17 -4.60 5.41
CA SER A 454 -13.70 -4.37 6.79
C SER A 454 -12.20 -4.64 6.96
N ALA A 455 -11.66 -5.65 6.27
CA ALA A 455 -10.23 -5.96 6.32
C ALA A 455 -9.35 -4.89 5.64
N SER A 456 -9.84 -4.18 4.63
CA SER A 456 -9.10 -3.04 4.06
C SER A 456 -8.97 -1.89 5.05
N VAL A 457 -9.96 -1.66 5.93
CA VAL A 457 -9.89 -0.68 7.03
C VAL A 457 -8.89 -1.15 8.10
N MET A 458 -8.83 -2.45 8.43
CA MET A 458 -7.79 -2.99 9.31
C MET A 458 -6.37 -2.78 8.74
N ALA A 459 -6.18 -3.03 7.44
CA ALA A 459 -4.92 -2.75 6.77
C ALA A 459 -4.60 -1.24 6.75
N ALA A 460 -5.60 -0.38 6.58
CA ALA A 460 -5.44 1.06 6.52
C ALA A 460 -5.13 1.67 7.90
N THR A 461 -5.62 1.07 8.98
CA THR A 461 -5.19 1.37 10.36
C THR A 461 -3.70 1.11 10.56
N LEU A 462 -3.14 0.06 9.92
CA LEU A 462 -1.69 -0.18 9.90
C LEU A 462 -0.96 0.82 8.97
N ALA A 463 -1.54 1.17 7.81
CA ALA A 463 -1.00 2.20 6.93
C ALA A 463 -0.90 3.57 7.61
N ASN A 464 -1.84 3.89 8.49
CA ASN A 464 -2.01 5.16 9.21
C ASN A 464 -1.37 5.16 10.62
N GLY A 465 -0.26 4.43 10.80
CA GLY A 465 0.52 4.45 12.05
C GLY A 465 -0.21 3.97 13.31
N GLY A 466 -1.34 3.28 13.18
CA GLY A 466 -2.17 2.79 14.29
C GLY A 466 -3.43 3.58 14.58
N PHE A 467 -3.73 4.62 13.80
CA PHE A 467 -4.98 5.39 13.88
C PHE A 467 -6.00 4.86 12.87
N CYS A 468 -7.21 4.52 13.31
CA CYS A 468 -8.24 4.00 12.41
C CYS A 468 -8.73 5.12 11.47
N PRO A 469 -8.62 4.96 10.14
CA PRO A 469 -8.81 6.07 9.20
C PRO A 469 -10.24 6.62 9.19
N ILE A 470 -11.24 5.76 9.43
CA ILE A 470 -12.66 6.14 9.41
C ILE A 470 -13.23 6.51 10.79
N THR A 471 -12.45 6.51 11.87
CA THR A 471 -12.91 6.97 13.20
C THR A 471 -11.98 8.00 13.85
N GLY A 472 -10.69 8.03 13.48
CA GLY A 472 -9.66 8.82 14.15
C GLY A 472 -9.18 8.23 15.48
N GLU A 473 -9.71 7.08 15.93
CA GLU A 473 -9.24 6.45 17.16
C GLU A 473 -7.80 5.93 17.01
N ARG A 474 -6.94 6.22 17.99
CA ARG A 474 -5.63 5.55 18.13
C ARG A 474 -5.84 4.15 18.68
N VAL A 475 -5.82 3.15 17.79
CA VAL A 475 -6.06 1.74 18.13
C VAL A 475 -4.78 1.02 18.57
N LEU A 476 -3.63 1.40 17.99
CA LEU A 476 -2.33 0.75 18.23
C LEU A 476 -1.22 1.75 18.55
N SER A 477 -0.10 1.26 19.09
CA SER A 477 1.15 2.02 19.19
C SER A 477 1.88 2.07 17.84
N PRO A 478 2.47 3.21 17.45
CA PRO A 478 3.27 3.29 16.22
C PRO A 478 4.47 2.32 16.20
N GLU A 479 4.98 1.95 17.38
CA GLU A 479 5.99 0.90 17.56
C GLU A 479 5.48 -0.47 17.09
N ALA A 480 4.32 -0.89 17.60
CA ALA A 480 3.71 -2.15 17.21
C ALA A 480 3.42 -2.20 15.71
N VAL A 481 2.90 -1.11 15.15
CA VAL A 481 2.57 -0.97 13.72
C VAL A 481 3.84 -1.08 12.87
N ARG A 482 4.89 -0.29 13.18
CA ARG A 482 6.18 -0.34 12.46
C ARG A 482 6.74 -1.75 12.43
N ASN A 483 6.85 -2.40 13.59
CA ASN A 483 7.44 -3.73 13.68
C ASN A 483 6.59 -4.77 12.92
N THR A 484 5.26 -4.65 12.98
CA THR A 484 4.33 -5.53 12.26
C THR A 484 4.52 -5.42 10.75
N LEU A 485 4.66 -4.19 10.23
CA LEU A 485 4.92 -3.94 8.81
C LEU A 485 6.29 -4.47 8.37
N SER A 486 7.34 -4.29 9.17
CA SER A 486 8.67 -4.87 8.89
C SER A 486 8.63 -6.41 8.78
N LEU A 487 7.89 -7.07 9.67
CA LEU A 487 7.75 -8.53 9.69
C LEU A 487 6.76 -9.04 8.62
N MET A 488 5.77 -8.25 8.21
CA MET A 488 4.93 -8.54 7.06
C MET A 488 5.73 -8.47 5.75
N HIS A 489 6.62 -7.49 5.61
CA HIS A 489 7.50 -7.36 4.44
C HIS A 489 8.44 -8.58 4.32
N SER A 490 9.15 -8.97 5.39
CA SER A 490 10.15 -10.05 5.33
C SER A 490 9.60 -11.48 5.45
N CYS A 491 8.45 -11.67 6.11
CA CYS A 491 7.94 -13.00 6.51
C CYS A 491 6.46 -13.26 6.13
N GLY A 492 5.82 -12.36 5.38
CA GLY A 492 4.35 -12.33 5.24
C GLY A 492 3.72 -13.36 4.29
N MET A 493 4.42 -13.79 3.25
CA MET A 493 3.84 -14.52 2.09
C MET A 493 4.33 -15.97 2.00
N TYR A 494 4.54 -16.61 3.16
CA TYR A 494 5.12 -17.96 3.30
C TYR A 494 6.48 -18.04 2.58
N ASP A 495 6.77 -19.12 1.85
CA ASP A 495 8.03 -19.30 1.12
C ASP A 495 8.23 -18.24 0.01
N PHE A 496 7.15 -17.57 -0.44
CA PHE A 496 7.22 -16.49 -1.42
C PHE A 496 7.66 -15.15 -0.82
N SER A 497 7.78 -15.01 0.50
CA SER A 497 8.06 -13.72 1.18
C SER A 497 9.26 -12.96 0.61
N GLY A 498 10.38 -13.65 0.34
CA GLY A 498 11.56 -13.00 -0.24
C GLY A 498 11.37 -12.51 -1.68
N GLN A 499 10.61 -13.24 -2.51
CA GLN A 499 10.31 -12.83 -3.87
C GLN A 499 9.27 -11.71 -3.90
N PHE A 500 8.27 -11.75 -3.01
CA PHE A 500 7.30 -10.67 -2.83
C PHE A 500 7.97 -9.38 -2.32
N ALA A 501 8.87 -9.48 -1.35
CA ALA A 501 9.65 -8.34 -0.84
C ALA A 501 10.57 -7.71 -1.91
N PHE A 502 11.08 -8.52 -2.85
CA PHE A 502 11.94 -8.03 -3.93
C PHE A 502 11.14 -7.42 -5.10
N HIS A 503 10.10 -8.10 -5.59
CA HIS A 503 9.34 -7.67 -6.77
C HIS A 503 8.16 -6.75 -6.47
N VAL A 504 7.47 -6.93 -5.33
CA VAL A 504 6.33 -6.10 -4.92
C VAL A 504 6.73 -5.07 -3.86
N GLY A 505 7.61 -5.44 -2.93
CA GLY A 505 8.17 -4.54 -1.92
C GLY A 505 7.20 -4.12 -0.81
N LEU A 506 5.92 -4.44 -0.92
CA LEU A 506 4.89 -4.03 0.05
C LEU A 506 4.81 -4.98 1.26
N PRO A 507 4.55 -4.47 2.48
CA PRO A 507 4.11 -5.30 3.61
C PRO A 507 2.78 -6.01 3.30
N ALA A 508 2.77 -7.34 3.34
CA ALA A 508 1.56 -8.14 3.11
C ALA A 508 1.46 -9.35 4.06
N LYS A 509 0.29 -9.98 4.14
CA LYS A 509 0.09 -11.29 4.76
C LYS A 509 -1.00 -12.08 4.03
N SER A 510 -0.65 -13.26 3.53
CA SER A 510 -1.63 -14.23 2.97
C SER A 510 -2.25 -15.13 4.04
N GLY A 511 -3.50 -15.56 3.80
CA GLY A 511 -4.27 -16.54 4.56
C GLY A 511 -4.82 -17.64 3.66
N VAL A 512 -4.88 -18.88 4.16
CA VAL A 512 -5.27 -20.07 3.38
C VAL A 512 -6.75 -20.10 2.95
N ALA A 513 -7.57 -19.16 3.42
CA ALA A 513 -8.90 -18.90 2.87
C ALA A 513 -8.87 -18.09 1.55
N GLY A 514 -7.68 -17.76 1.01
CA GLY A 514 -7.52 -17.00 -0.22
C GLY A 514 -7.40 -15.47 -0.04
N GLY A 515 -7.28 -14.99 1.20
CA GLY A 515 -7.16 -13.56 1.51
C GLY A 515 -5.70 -13.09 1.55
N ILE A 516 -5.44 -11.88 1.06
CA ILE A 516 -4.16 -11.17 1.20
C ILE A 516 -4.45 -9.79 1.81
N LEU A 517 -4.02 -9.61 3.06
CA LEU A 517 -3.98 -8.32 3.73
C LEU A 517 -2.74 -7.56 3.22
N LEU A 518 -2.93 -6.43 2.55
CA LEU A 518 -1.88 -5.66 1.89
C LEU A 518 -1.83 -4.22 2.43
N VAL A 519 -0.65 -3.69 2.71
CA VAL A 519 -0.46 -2.33 3.23
C VAL A 519 0.49 -1.53 2.35
N VAL A 520 0.10 -0.32 1.97
CA VAL A 520 0.97 0.72 1.39
C VAL A 520 1.14 1.81 2.46
N PRO A 521 2.27 1.81 3.21
CA PRO A 521 2.44 2.67 4.38
C PRO A 521 2.26 4.16 4.06
N ASN A 522 1.53 4.87 4.92
CA ASN A 522 1.14 6.28 4.76
C ASN A 522 0.25 6.58 3.52
N VAL A 523 -0.30 5.57 2.84
CA VAL A 523 -1.20 5.76 1.68
C VAL A 523 -2.52 5.02 1.87
N MET A 524 -2.49 3.68 1.93
CA MET A 524 -3.70 2.87 1.95
C MET A 524 -3.49 1.46 2.51
N GLY A 525 -4.57 0.87 3.00
CA GLY A 525 -4.71 -0.56 3.22
C GLY A 525 -5.63 -1.19 2.19
N MET A 526 -5.38 -2.46 1.88
CA MET A 526 -6.17 -3.24 0.94
C MET A 526 -6.40 -4.66 1.44
N MET A 527 -7.51 -5.25 1.00
CA MET A 527 -7.75 -6.69 1.07
C MET A 527 -8.09 -7.20 -0.33
N CYS A 528 -7.37 -8.21 -0.78
CA CYS A 528 -7.65 -8.97 -1.99
C CYS A 528 -8.04 -10.40 -1.59
N TRP A 529 -9.17 -10.92 -2.06
CA TRP A 529 -9.66 -12.25 -1.69
C TRP A 529 -10.08 -13.08 -2.91
N SER A 530 -9.37 -14.19 -3.16
CA SER A 530 -9.84 -15.26 -4.05
C SER A 530 -9.42 -16.63 -3.49
N PRO A 531 -10.35 -17.57 -3.24
CA PRO A 531 -10.07 -18.87 -2.63
C PRO A 531 -9.00 -19.75 -3.29
N PRO A 532 -8.77 -19.74 -4.63
CA PRO A 532 -7.72 -20.53 -5.26
C PRO A 532 -6.30 -20.10 -4.85
N LEU A 533 -5.57 -21.02 -4.25
CA LEU A 533 -4.18 -20.85 -3.84
C LEU A 533 -3.18 -21.37 -4.88
N ASP A 534 -2.00 -20.78 -4.90
CA ASP A 534 -0.82 -21.27 -5.60
C ASP A 534 -0.15 -22.44 -4.86
N LYS A 535 0.98 -22.92 -5.38
CA LYS A 535 1.77 -24.02 -4.80
C LYS A 535 2.50 -23.64 -3.50
N MET A 536 2.43 -22.37 -3.06
CA MET A 536 3.07 -21.82 -1.86
C MET A 536 2.06 -21.37 -0.79
N GLY A 537 0.76 -21.46 -1.07
CA GLY A 537 -0.33 -21.10 -0.15
C GLY A 537 -0.83 -19.64 -0.28
N ASN A 538 -0.48 -18.94 -1.35
CA ASN A 538 -0.91 -17.55 -1.62
C ASN A 538 -2.03 -17.51 -2.67
N SER A 539 -2.97 -16.56 -2.56
CA SER A 539 -4.07 -16.42 -3.54
C SER A 539 -3.56 -16.05 -4.93
N VAL A 540 -3.96 -16.80 -5.97
CA VAL A 540 -3.45 -16.61 -7.34
C VAL A 540 -3.83 -15.23 -7.91
N LYS A 541 -5.12 -14.88 -7.90
CA LYS A 541 -5.60 -13.57 -8.36
C LYS A 541 -5.02 -12.43 -7.49
N GLY A 542 -4.94 -12.66 -6.18
CA GLY A 542 -4.37 -11.70 -5.23
C GLY A 542 -2.89 -11.37 -5.49
N ILE A 543 -2.04 -12.37 -5.76
CA ILE A 543 -0.63 -12.14 -6.11
C ILE A 543 -0.50 -11.41 -7.45
N HIS A 544 -1.28 -11.80 -8.48
CA HIS A 544 -1.26 -11.12 -9.79
C HIS A 544 -1.61 -9.64 -9.65
N PHE A 545 -2.69 -9.33 -8.93
CA PHE A 545 -3.11 -7.95 -8.63
C PHE A 545 -1.99 -7.15 -7.93
N CYS A 546 -1.30 -7.76 -6.95
CA CYS A 546 -0.19 -7.10 -6.25
C CYS A 546 0.99 -6.75 -7.17
N HIS A 547 1.31 -7.61 -8.15
CA HIS A 547 2.37 -7.36 -9.12
C HIS A 547 1.98 -6.30 -10.15
N ASP A 548 0.78 -6.36 -10.71
CA ASP A 548 0.30 -5.37 -11.68
C ASP A 548 0.22 -3.97 -11.01
N LEU A 549 -0.27 -3.89 -9.77
CA LEU A 549 -0.39 -2.65 -8.99
C LEU A 549 0.96 -1.90 -8.85
N VAL A 550 2.05 -2.59 -8.52
CA VAL A 550 3.38 -1.94 -8.39
C VAL A 550 4.11 -1.77 -9.71
N SER A 551 3.64 -2.44 -10.77
CA SER A 551 4.14 -2.23 -12.13
C SER A 551 3.57 -0.93 -12.70
N LEU A 552 2.29 -0.64 -12.41
CA LEU A 552 1.62 0.60 -12.77
C LEU A 552 1.99 1.79 -11.86
N CYS A 553 2.03 1.61 -10.54
CA CYS A 553 2.17 2.69 -9.56
C CYS A 553 3.50 2.66 -8.78
N ASN A 554 4.05 3.83 -8.42
CA ASN A 554 5.28 3.97 -7.62
C ASN A 554 5.05 3.70 -6.11
N PHE A 555 4.42 2.55 -5.80
CA PHE A 555 4.10 2.10 -4.44
C PHE A 555 5.09 1.08 -3.86
N HIS A 556 5.98 0.49 -4.68
CA HIS A 556 7.03 -0.39 -4.16
C HIS A 556 7.88 0.37 -3.12
N ASN A 557 8.16 -0.25 -1.97
CA ASN A 557 8.71 0.44 -0.80
C ASN A 557 10.10 1.08 -1.02
N TYR A 558 10.81 0.68 -2.08
CA TYR A 558 12.10 1.25 -2.50
C TYR A 558 12.03 1.99 -3.85
N ASP A 559 10.83 2.31 -4.34
CA ASP A 559 10.64 3.15 -5.53
C ASP A 559 10.94 4.63 -5.25
N ASN A 560 11.17 5.41 -6.30
CA ASN A 560 11.55 6.81 -6.17
C ASN A 560 10.31 7.73 -6.23
N LEU A 561 10.20 8.66 -5.29
CA LEU A 561 9.06 9.60 -5.24
C LEU A 561 9.22 10.82 -6.18
N ARG A 562 10.37 10.98 -6.84
CA ARG A 562 10.70 12.16 -7.69
C ARG A 562 11.07 11.77 -9.13
N HIS A 563 11.71 10.63 -9.32
CA HIS A 563 12.25 10.15 -10.60
C HIS A 563 11.85 8.69 -10.82
N PHE A 564 10.57 8.46 -11.13
CA PHE A 564 10.00 7.14 -11.41
C PHE A 564 9.72 7.00 -12.92
N ALA A 565 10.08 5.86 -13.50
CA ALA A 565 10.01 5.65 -14.95
C ALA A 565 8.60 5.19 -15.39
N LYS A 566 7.87 6.07 -16.09
CA LYS A 566 6.52 5.85 -16.68
C LYS A 566 5.38 5.42 -15.74
N LYS A 567 5.66 5.08 -14.48
CA LYS A 567 4.66 4.75 -13.45
C LYS A 567 3.78 5.96 -13.10
N LEU A 568 2.61 5.68 -12.53
CA LEU A 568 1.73 6.66 -11.91
C LEU A 568 2.12 6.88 -10.44
N ASP A 569 1.85 8.10 -9.96
CA ASP A 569 1.95 8.45 -8.53
C ASP A 569 0.63 9.07 -8.06
N PRO A 570 -0.34 8.26 -7.58
CA PRO A 570 -1.67 8.73 -7.18
C PRO A 570 -1.69 9.78 -6.06
N ARG A 571 -0.55 10.06 -5.41
CA ARG A 571 -0.38 11.14 -4.42
C ARG A 571 -0.29 12.54 -5.05
N ARG A 572 -0.23 12.62 -6.39
CA ARG A 572 -0.13 13.84 -7.17
C ARG A 572 -1.35 13.99 -8.07
N GLU A 573 -1.84 15.22 -8.24
CA GLU A 573 -2.89 15.51 -9.22
C GLU A 573 -2.30 15.34 -10.65
N GLY A 574 -2.78 14.36 -11.41
CA GLY A 574 -2.11 13.90 -12.64
C GLY A 574 -1.93 14.99 -13.71
N GLY A 575 -2.98 15.77 -13.98
CA GLY A 575 -2.91 16.90 -14.92
C GLY A 575 -1.98 18.02 -14.43
N ASP A 576 -2.07 18.37 -13.14
CA ASP A 576 -1.25 19.39 -12.50
C ASP A 576 0.24 19.00 -12.47
N GLN A 577 0.58 17.73 -12.27
CA GLN A 577 1.97 17.26 -12.35
C GLN A 577 2.53 17.38 -13.77
N ARG A 578 1.74 17.11 -14.82
CA ARG A 578 2.16 17.37 -16.21
C ARG A 578 2.38 18.88 -16.40
N VAL A 579 1.37 19.70 -16.13
CA VAL A 579 1.42 21.16 -16.31
C VAL A 579 2.56 21.82 -15.53
N LYS A 580 2.81 21.45 -14.27
CA LYS A 580 3.95 21.93 -13.49
C LYS A 580 5.30 21.51 -14.08
N SER A 581 5.39 20.32 -14.68
CA SER A 581 6.63 19.89 -15.34
C SER A 581 6.91 20.75 -16.57
N VAL A 582 5.88 21.04 -17.39
CA VAL A 582 5.98 21.97 -18.52
C VAL A 582 6.34 23.39 -18.05
N ILE A 583 5.64 23.94 -17.06
CA ILE A 583 5.91 25.31 -16.57
C ILE A 583 7.35 25.42 -16.05
N ASN A 584 7.87 24.42 -15.34
CA ASN A 584 9.26 24.42 -14.88
C ASN A 584 10.28 24.32 -16.04
N LEU A 585 9.96 23.57 -17.11
CA LEU A 585 10.75 23.48 -18.34
C LEU A 585 10.78 24.84 -19.08
N LEU A 586 9.62 25.48 -19.26
CA LEU A 586 9.51 26.76 -19.93
C LEU A 586 10.10 27.92 -19.11
N PHE A 587 9.98 27.90 -17.78
CA PHE A 587 10.62 28.89 -16.91
C PHE A 587 12.15 28.80 -16.96
N ALA A 588 12.72 27.60 -17.13
CA ALA A 588 14.14 27.42 -17.38
C ALA A 588 14.58 27.97 -18.75
N ALA A 589 13.72 27.89 -19.77
CA ALA A 589 13.97 28.54 -21.06
C ALA A 589 13.88 30.07 -20.97
N TYR A 590 12.87 30.61 -20.30
CA TYR A 590 12.68 32.06 -20.04
C TYR A 590 13.85 32.69 -19.26
N THR A 591 14.37 31.99 -18.24
CA THR A 591 15.48 32.49 -17.41
C THR A 591 16.87 32.20 -17.97
N GLY A 592 16.98 31.47 -19.09
CA GLY A 592 18.25 31.07 -19.66
C GLY A 592 19.01 29.97 -18.89
N ASP A 593 18.41 29.27 -17.91
CA ASP A 593 19.07 28.19 -17.18
C ASP A 593 19.20 26.90 -18.02
N VAL A 594 20.18 26.92 -18.92
CA VAL A 594 20.65 25.73 -19.67
C VAL A 594 21.03 24.58 -18.73
N SER A 595 21.40 24.83 -17.48
CA SER A 595 21.68 23.75 -16.51
C SER A 595 20.39 23.08 -16.03
N ALA A 596 19.28 23.80 -15.89
CA ALA A 596 17.95 23.20 -15.66
C ALA A 596 17.50 22.38 -16.86
N LEU A 597 17.63 22.92 -18.07
CA LEU A 597 17.26 22.20 -19.29
C LEU A 597 18.09 20.93 -19.48
N ARG A 598 19.39 20.96 -19.18
CA ARG A 598 20.25 19.76 -19.14
C ARG A 598 19.79 18.75 -18.09
N ARG A 599 19.37 19.20 -16.89
CA ARG A 599 18.80 18.32 -15.85
C ARG A 599 17.47 17.68 -16.29
N PHE A 600 16.60 18.42 -16.99
CA PHE A 600 15.33 17.91 -17.50
C PHE A 600 15.52 16.90 -18.65
N ALA A 601 16.33 17.23 -19.66
CA ALA A 601 16.66 16.32 -20.76
C ALA A 601 17.32 15.03 -20.25
N LEU A 602 18.27 15.13 -19.30
CA LEU A 602 18.91 13.97 -18.67
C LEU A 602 17.92 13.09 -17.87
N SER A 603 16.81 13.67 -17.39
CA SER A 603 15.73 12.92 -16.73
C SER A 603 14.73 12.27 -17.69
N ALA A 604 15.04 12.24 -19.00
CA ALA A 604 14.16 11.78 -20.08
C ALA A 604 12.80 12.50 -20.10
N MET A 605 12.80 13.79 -19.76
CA MET A 605 11.66 14.67 -20.01
C MET A 605 11.53 14.92 -21.51
N ASP A 606 10.32 14.78 -22.03
CA ASP A 606 9.97 15.21 -23.38
C ASP A 606 10.06 16.74 -23.46
N MET A 607 10.88 17.23 -24.39
CA MET A 607 11.24 18.65 -24.53
C MET A 607 10.30 19.40 -25.49
N GLU A 608 9.37 18.69 -26.15
CA GLU A 608 8.37 19.26 -27.07
C GLU A 608 7.04 19.57 -26.38
N GLN A 609 6.98 19.42 -25.04
CA GLN A 609 5.79 19.72 -24.26
C GLN A 609 5.40 21.21 -24.35
N ARG A 610 4.08 21.44 -24.35
CA ARG A 610 3.46 22.73 -24.66
C ARG A 610 2.67 23.28 -23.48
N ASP A 611 2.67 24.61 -23.33
CA ASP A 611 1.80 25.32 -22.38
C ASP A 611 0.34 25.45 -22.88
N TYR A 612 -0.45 26.22 -22.14
CA TYR A 612 -1.85 26.52 -22.44
C TYR A 612 -2.02 27.45 -23.66
N ASP A 613 -0.94 28.06 -24.15
CA ASP A 613 -0.87 28.82 -25.41
C ASP A 613 -0.15 28.02 -26.52
N SER A 614 -0.06 26.69 -26.35
CA SER A 614 0.55 25.73 -27.29
C SER A 614 2.05 25.92 -27.55
N ARG A 615 2.76 26.76 -26.79
CA ARG A 615 4.19 27.09 -26.99
C ARG A 615 5.10 26.05 -26.35
N THR A 616 6.17 25.70 -27.04
CA THR A 616 7.26 24.82 -26.55
C THR A 616 8.41 25.63 -25.94
N ALA A 617 9.39 24.96 -25.34
CA ALA A 617 10.60 25.61 -24.81
C ALA A 617 11.36 26.43 -25.87
N LEU A 618 11.26 26.04 -27.15
CA LEU A 618 11.91 26.72 -28.26
C LEU A 618 11.25 28.07 -28.59
N HIS A 619 9.92 28.17 -28.48
CA HIS A 619 9.18 29.43 -28.65
C HIS A 619 9.62 30.45 -27.57
N VAL A 620 9.55 30.05 -26.30
CA VAL A 620 9.91 30.91 -25.15
C VAL A 620 11.37 31.33 -25.20
N ALA A 621 12.29 30.42 -25.55
CA ALA A 621 13.71 30.76 -25.71
C ALA A 621 13.98 31.71 -26.88
N ALA A 622 13.15 31.67 -27.93
CA ALA A 622 13.29 32.52 -29.10
C ALA A 622 12.70 33.93 -28.89
N ALA A 623 11.62 34.04 -28.11
CA ALA A 623 11.02 35.30 -27.71
C ALA A 623 11.93 36.13 -26.77
N GLU A 624 12.72 35.48 -25.92
CA GLU A 624 13.64 36.12 -24.97
C GLU A 624 15.09 36.27 -25.51
N GLY A 625 15.39 35.72 -26.70
CA GLY A 625 16.73 35.82 -27.32
C GLY A 625 17.81 34.89 -26.74
N HIS A 626 17.46 33.84 -26.00
CA HIS A 626 18.43 32.98 -25.31
C HIS A 626 19.15 31.98 -26.24
N VAL A 627 20.13 32.49 -27.00
CA VAL A 627 20.96 31.73 -27.97
C VAL A 627 21.45 30.37 -27.45
N GLU A 628 21.98 30.29 -26.23
CA GLU A 628 22.51 29.03 -25.68
C GLU A 628 21.42 28.03 -25.30
N VAL A 629 20.21 28.50 -25.00
CA VAL A 629 19.02 27.63 -24.84
C VAL A 629 18.55 27.13 -26.20
N VAL A 630 18.42 28.02 -27.19
CA VAL A 630 17.99 27.67 -28.56
C VAL A 630 18.92 26.63 -29.17
N LYS A 631 20.25 26.81 -29.04
CA LYS A 631 21.24 25.78 -29.39
C LYS A 631 20.99 24.47 -28.63
N PHE A 632 20.85 24.51 -27.30
CA PHE A 632 20.64 23.27 -26.54
C PHE A 632 19.40 22.47 -27.03
N LEU A 633 18.30 23.17 -27.33
CA LEU A 633 17.06 22.55 -27.81
C LEU A 633 17.18 21.99 -29.24
N LEU A 634 17.78 22.73 -30.17
CA LEU A 634 17.92 22.32 -31.57
C LEU A 634 19.08 21.34 -31.80
N GLU A 635 20.24 21.60 -31.21
CA GLU A 635 21.46 20.84 -31.42
C GLU A 635 21.43 19.51 -30.66
N ALA A 636 21.06 19.53 -29.37
CA ALA A 636 21.20 18.39 -28.47
C ALA A 636 19.86 17.67 -28.19
N CYS A 637 18.75 18.39 -28.07
CA CYS A 637 17.43 17.77 -27.85
C CYS A 637 16.66 17.45 -29.14
N LYS A 638 17.10 17.95 -30.30
CA LYS A 638 16.46 17.78 -31.62
C LYS A 638 14.98 18.18 -31.66
N VAL A 639 14.60 19.21 -30.91
CA VAL A 639 13.25 19.81 -30.93
C VAL A 639 12.94 20.35 -32.33
N ASN A 640 11.70 20.15 -32.78
CA ASN A 640 11.19 20.61 -34.07
C ASN A 640 11.30 22.15 -34.19
N PRO A 641 11.85 22.70 -35.30
CA PRO A 641 11.94 24.15 -35.53
C PRO A 641 10.70 24.76 -36.24
N PHE A 642 9.72 23.94 -36.63
CA PHE A 642 8.46 24.35 -37.27
C PHE A 642 7.16 24.23 -36.42
N PRO A 643 7.15 24.01 -35.09
CA PRO A 643 5.90 23.97 -34.34
C PRO A 643 5.27 25.36 -34.33
N LYS A 644 3.94 25.38 -34.18
CA LYS A 644 3.14 26.62 -34.09
C LYS A 644 2.54 26.80 -32.71
N ASP A 645 2.48 28.05 -32.27
CA ASP A 645 1.76 28.48 -31.06
C ASP A 645 0.24 28.62 -31.31
N ARG A 646 -0.48 29.12 -30.30
CA ARG A 646 -1.91 29.47 -30.35
C ARG A 646 -2.25 30.59 -31.34
N TRP A 647 -1.31 31.46 -31.67
CA TRP A 647 -1.45 32.57 -32.61
C TRP A 647 -0.99 32.22 -34.03
N ASN A 648 -0.63 30.95 -34.27
CA ASN A 648 -0.10 30.40 -35.53
C ASN A 648 1.29 30.97 -35.93
N ASN A 649 2.01 31.60 -35.00
CA ASN A 649 3.42 31.95 -35.11
C ASN A 649 4.30 30.70 -34.95
N THR A 650 5.48 30.70 -35.54
CA THR A 650 6.59 29.76 -35.23
C THR A 650 7.62 30.44 -34.33
N PRO A 651 8.58 29.70 -33.72
CA PRO A 651 9.70 30.29 -32.99
C PRO A 651 10.52 31.32 -33.81
N MET A 652 10.54 31.18 -35.14
CA MET A 652 11.22 32.13 -36.03
C MET A 652 10.44 33.44 -36.19
N ASP A 653 9.10 33.37 -36.16
CA ASP A 653 8.23 34.54 -36.17
C ASP A 653 8.29 35.27 -34.80
N GLU A 654 8.33 34.55 -33.68
CA GLU A 654 8.56 35.16 -32.36
C GLU A 654 9.93 35.83 -32.27
N ALA A 655 11.01 35.17 -32.71
CA ALA A 655 12.35 35.79 -32.78
C ALA A 655 12.38 37.06 -33.64
N LEU A 656 11.63 37.08 -34.75
CA LEU A 656 11.50 38.26 -35.61
C LEU A 656 10.65 39.36 -34.97
N HIS A 657 9.58 39.00 -34.25
CA HIS A 657 8.66 39.94 -33.59
C HIS A 657 9.34 40.71 -32.44
N PHE A 658 10.18 40.02 -31.66
CA PHE A 658 10.93 40.63 -30.55
C PHE A 658 12.32 41.17 -30.96
N GLY A 659 12.78 40.88 -32.19
CA GLY A 659 13.98 41.50 -32.79
C GLY A 659 15.29 40.73 -32.57
N HIS A 660 15.24 39.46 -32.18
CA HIS A 660 16.39 38.60 -31.88
C HIS A 660 17.03 38.01 -33.14
N HIS A 661 17.75 38.85 -33.89
CA HIS A 661 18.39 38.51 -35.17
C HIS A 661 19.42 37.37 -35.09
N ASP A 662 20.06 37.19 -33.94
CA ASP A 662 21.03 36.12 -33.65
C ASP A 662 20.33 34.76 -33.50
N VAL A 663 19.23 34.70 -32.74
CA VAL A 663 18.36 33.52 -32.68
C VAL A 663 17.70 33.23 -34.02
N PHE A 664 17.18 34.24 -34.70
CA PHE A 664 16.57 34.11 -36.04
C PHE A 664 17.53 33.44 -37.03
N LYS A 665 18.82 33.82 -37.01
CA LYS A 665 19.84 33.19 -37.86
C LYS A 665 20.03 31.71 -37.55
N ILE A 666 20.08 31.33 -36.26
CA ILE A 666 20.23 29.93 -35.83
C ILE A 666 19.01 29.10 -36.24
N LEU A 667 17.80 29.63 -36.06
CA LEU A 667 16.57 28.99 -36.50
C LEU A 667 16.55 28.80 -38.01
N GLN A 668 16.91 29.82 -38.79
CA GLN A 668 16.94 29.74 -40.26
C GLN A 668 17.98 28.72 -40.75
N GLU A 669 19.15 28.64 -40.11
CA GLU A 669 20.18 27.64 -40.42
C GLU A 669 19.70 26.22 -40.10
N TYR A 670 19.02 26.02 -38.96
CA TYR A 670 18.46 24.72 -38.58
C TYR A 670 17.26 24.29 -39.43
N GLN A 671 16.40 25.22 -39.88
CA GLN A 671 15.27 24.90 -40.77
C GLN A 671 15.74 24.31 -42.12
N VAL A 672 16.91 24.70 -42.63
CA VAL A 672 17.49 24.13 -43.86
C VAL A 672 18.12 22.76 -43.62
N GLN A 673 18.53 22.45 -42.39
CA GLN A 673 19.17 21.18 -42.01
C GLN A 673 18.20 20.15 -41.40
N TYR A 674 16.99 20.56 -41.01
CA TYR A 674 16.02 19.70 -40.34
C TYR A 674 15.33 18.73 -41.31
N THR A 675 15.79 17.48 -41.34
CA THR A 675 15.00 16.36 -41.86
C THR A 675 13.99 15.91 -40.81
N PRO A 676 12.68 15.86 -41.12
CA PRO A 676 11.70 15.27 -40.22
C PRO A 676 12.05 13.81 -39.92
N GLN A 677 11.95 13.40 -38.65
CA GLN A 677 11.80 11.98 -38.34
C GLN A 677 10.43 11.53 -38.87
N GLY A 678 10.39 10.43 -39.61
CA GLY A 678 9.23 10.10 -40.44
C GLY A 678 8.05 9.55 -39.65
N ASP A 679 6.98 10.34 -39.54
CA ASP A 679 5.65 9.88 -39.09
C ASP A 679 5.03 8.94 -40.13
N SER A 680 5.41 7.66 -40.06
CA SER A 680 4.89 6.61 -40.95
C SER A 680 3.54 6.06 -40.47
N ASP A 681 2.56 6.92 -40.18
CA ASP A 681 1.15 6.51 -40.02
C ASP A 681 0.09 7.59 -40.37
N ASP A 682 0.50 8.85 -40.59
CA ASP A 682 -0.41 10.00 -40.80
C ASP A 682 -1.06 10.06 -42.21
N GLY A 683 -1.45 8.87 -42.72
CA GLY A 683 -2.04 8.65 -44.04
C GLY A 683 -3.25 7.72 -44.07
N LYS A 684 -3.79 7.26 -42.92
CA LYS A 684 -4.91 6.28 -42.89
C LYS A 684 -6.16 6.68 -42.12
N GLU A 685 -6.09 7.46 -41.03
CA GLU A 685 -7.29 7.71 -40.21
C GLU A 685 -8.34 8.62 -40.89
N ASN A 686 -7.92 9.55 -41.76
CA ASN A 686 -8.83 10.47 -42.44
C ASN A 686 -9.62 9.89 -43.64
N GLN A 687 -9.54 8.59 -43.93
CA GLN A 687 -10.41 7.93 -44.93
C GLN A 687 -11.43 6.94 -44.34
N THR A 688 -11.30 6.54 -43.08
CA THR A 688 -12.27 5.64 -42.40
C THR A 688 -13.44 6.39 -41.79
N VAL A 689 -13.26 7.63 -41.32
CA VAL A 689 -14.35 8.43 -40.72
C VAL A 689 -15.42 8.79 -41.75
N HIS A 690 -15.01 9.25 -42.95
CA HIS A 690 -15.94 9.70 -43.99
C HIS A 690 -16.73 8.57 -44.71
N LYS A 691 -16.41 7.29 -44.48
CA LYS A 691 -17.13 6.14 -45.08
C LYS A 691 -18.20 5.52 -44.20
N ASN A 692 -18.32 5.93 -42.94
CA ASN A 692 -19.27 5.35 -41.97
C ASN A 692 -20.49 6.23 -41.69
N LEU A 693 -20.65 7.39 -42.35
CA LEU A 693 -21.85 8.24 -42.23
C LEU A 693 -22.94 7.89 -43.26
N ASP A 694 -22.55 7.50 -44.49
CA ASP A 694 -23.49 7.15 -45.57
C ASP A 694 -24.16 5.76 -45.40
N GLY A 695 -23.98 5.12 -44.24
CA GLY A 695 -24.56 3.82 -43.89
C GLY A 695 -25.66 3.87 -42.82
N LEU A 696 -26.15 5.06 -42.44
CA LEU A 696 -27.13 5.24 -41.38
C LEU A 696 -28.22 6.30 -41.70
N LEU A 697 -28.79 6.18 -42.90
CA LEU A 697 -30.05 6.81 -43.32
C LEU A 697 -30.98 5.75 -43.94
#